data_AF-A0A533SP85-F1
#
_entry.id   AF-A0A533SP85-F1
#
_cell.length_a   1.000
_cell.length_b   1.000
_cell.length_c   1.000
_cell.angle_alpha   90.00
_cell.angle_beta   90.00
_cell.angle_gamma   90.00
#
_symmetry.space_group_name_H-M   'P 1'
#
loop_
_entity.id
_entity.type
_entity.pdbx_description
1 polymer ?
#
loop_
_entity_poly.entity_id
_entity_poly.type
_entity_poly.pdbx_seq_one_letter_code
_entity_poly.pdbx_strand_id
1 'polypeptide(L)'
;MMPKDLVKGRPEGLQVREFVEGDAPGLARMYNESDEGWPGGFTRGIPYTPERVLHEVQRGSAFARLVVVLKGRIVGYCTLGERWGDKDAAYVGFLNVSPRYQGKGFGRRLLLRSIEEATKRGVKRLDLHTWSGNMKAMPLYKKMGFFWVPKTSVYMQNYLPRIFSFPAARDFCDKHPDWYHSFKRKLEVKEDDFKLEGMKIFPYEWEEGGDKLRIIVDREARDITGAETNDFEILCWVEEQEAPAGMPLKIHWKVANKTGRKVSCSLLVEPDDGIKLLEEPPKSFSIGPRRSKEFMGRLLIDPGIEDREEDEASHKVKSNLILEGKLLPLATRLRVRQPVELTFDPHHMIGRPGSEEALIINISNHLKRNVEGEVLAVPPEGVAIDPIAASFSAGANGFTGVKFLVHISREMGNRALPITLLSSVSLEGTRVSARPKTYYVKCVDEGGVIACLEEDKELVLTSEALTINLSLKGGHVSVRDNISGIDLCDGIEDSLGPPFWPPEFAASKYKYELDRVEGALRARLYVDSRTYPGVRLVKQITLAGGSPILKVVYSIINNSSAKYDLKLQVRSYASVPSPVVTMPLREGLVRAAMEEGDFPQWEGDAPDKPDQLKESWSCFEQPRHRLASGLMWNRVDVVEN
;
A
#
# COMPACT_ATOMS: atom_id res chain seq x y z
N MET A 1 -18.00 23.13 9.11
CA MET A 1 -18.62 23.53 7.83
C MET A 1 -19.70 22.49 7.51
N MET A 2 -20.90 22.65 8.08
CA MET A 2 -21.98 21.65 7.98
C MET A 2 -23.11 22.14 7.07
N PRO A 3 -23.68 21.26 6.21
CA PRO A 3 -24.90 21.53 5.46
C PRO A 3 -26.04 22.09 6.33
N LYS A 4 -26.78 23.09 5.83
CA LYS A 4 -27.77 23.85 6.61
C LYS A 4 -28.94 22.99 7.09
N ASP A 5 -29.31 21.96 6.33
CA ASP A 5 -30.37 20.99 6.64
C ASP A 5 -30.02 20.03 7.79
N LEU A 6 -28.73 19.88 8.11
CA LEU A 6 -28.31 19.06 9.25
C LEU A 6 -28.42 19.83 10.57
N VAL A 7 -28.47 21.16 10.48
CA VAL A 7 -28.67 22.10 11.60
C VAL A 7 -30.16 22.44 11.75
N LYS A 8 -30.89 22.72 10.67
CA LYS A 8 -32.34 22.95 10.64
C LYS A 8 -33.08 21.66 10.27
N GLY A 9 -33.75 21.02 11.23
CA GLY A 9 -34.48 19.75 11.02
C GLY A 9 -33.87 18.54 11.72
N ARG A 10 -32.95 18.75 12.67
CA ARG A 10 -32.40 17.69 13.53
C ARG A 10 -33.54 17.01 14.31
N PRO A 11 -33.77 15.70 14.15
CA PRO A 11 -34.71 14.97 14.97
C PRO A 11 -34.43 15.21 16.45
N GLU A 12 -35.48 15.42 17.23
CA GLU A 12 -35.36 15.60 18.67
C GLU A 12 -34.65 14.40 19.31
N GLY A 13 -33.64 14.67 20.14
CA GLY A 13 -32.82 13.63 20.78
C GLY A 13 -31.80 12.94 19.86
N LEU A 14 -31.51 13.47 18.67
CA LEU A 14 -30.42 12.99 17.81
C LEU A 14 -29.07 13.53 18.30
N GLN A 15 -28.04 12.69 18.41
CA GLN A 15 -26.65 13.06 18.69
C GLN A 15 -25.68 12.28 17.78
N VAL A 16 -24.62 12.95 17.34
CA VAL A 16 -23.45 12.30 16.72
C VAL A 16 -22.26 12.64 17.60
N ARG A 17 -21.66 11.63 18.23
CA ARG A 17 -20.61 11.79 19.24
C ARG A 17 -19.63 10.61 19.21
N GLU A 18 -18.53 10.74 19.94
CA GLU A 18 -17.64 9.61 20.20
C GLU A 18 -18.37 8.50 20.99
N PHE A 19 -17.99 7.27 20.67
CA PHE A 19 -18.35 6.04 21.37
C PHE A 19 -17.69 6.04 22.76
N VAL A 20 -18.43 5.57 23.76
CA VAL A 20 -17.90 5.27 25.09
C VAL A 20 -18.21 3.81 25.43
N GLU A 21 -17.44 3.18 26.30
CA GLU A 21 -17.60 1.74 26.62
C GLU A 21 -19.03 1.36 27.05
N GLY A 22 -19.73 2.27 27.74
CA GLY A 22 -21.14 2.08 28.12
C GLY A 22 -22.11 1.96 26.94
N ASP A 23 -21.71 2.32 25.71
CA ASP A 23 -22.51 2.14 24.50
C ASP A 23 -22.44 0.69 23.95
N ALA A 24 -21.51 -0.14 24.44
CA ALA A 24 -21.27 -1.50 23.92
C ALA A 24 -22.54 -2.37 23.84
N PRO A 25 -23.47 -2.38 24.81
CA PRO A 25 -24.74 -3.11 24.68
C PRO A 25 -25.62 -2.57 23.54
N GLY A 26 -25.62 -1.25 23.33
CA GLY A 26 -26.36 -0.62 22.25
C GLY A 26 -25.79 -0.96 20.87
N LEU A 27 -24.46 -1.04 20.78
CA LEU A 27 -23.74 -1.39 19.56
C LEU A 27 -23.88 -2.89 19.22
N ALA A 28 -23.74 -3.78 20.20
CA ALA A 28 -23.95 -5.22 20.03
C ALA A 28 -25.34 -5.54 19.47
N ARG A 29 -26.39 -4.92 20.04
CA ARG A 29 -27.75 -5.03 19.52
C ARG A 29 -27.83 -4.55 18.06
N MET A 30 -27.24 -3.41 17.73
CA MET A 30 -27.25 -2.87 16.37
C MET A 30 -26.57 -3.81 15.37
N TYR A 31 -25.46 -4.43 15.75
CA TYR A 31 -24.75 -5.42 14.94
C TYR A 31 -25.59 -6.65 14.66
N ASN A 32 -26.24 -7.20 15.69
CA ASN A 32 -27.16 -8.32 15.53
C ASN A 32 -28.36 -7.96 14.62
N GLU A 33 -28.91 -6.75 14.75
CA GLU A 33 -29.97 -6.26 13.86
C GLU A 33 -29.52 -6.04 12.41
N SER A 34 -28.21 -5.90 12.18
CA SER A 34 -27.64 -5.66 10.86
C SER A 34 -27.28 -6.95 10.11
N ASP A 35 -27.42 -8.12 10.73
CA ASP A 35 -26.89 -9.40 10.23
C ASP A 35 -27.22 -9.68 8.76
N GLU A 36 -28.51 -9.74 8.42
CA GLU A 36 -28.99 -10.02 7.06
C GLU A 36 -28.58 -8.95 6.02
N GLY A 37 -28.15 -7.77 6.48
CA GLY A 37 -27.74 -6.66 5.62
C GLY A 37 -26.32 -6.77 5.08
N TRP A 38 -25.52 -7.73 5.54
CA TRP A 38 -24.12 -7.90 5.17
C TRP A 38 -23.88 -9.18 4.36
N PRO A 39 -22.97 -9.17 3.37
CA PRO A 39 -22.58 -10.38 2.65
C PRO A 39 -22.07 -11.47 3.61
N GLY A 40 -22.71 -12.65 3.60
CA GLY A 40 -22.37 -13.77 4.48
C GLY A 40 -22.88 -13.64 5.93
N GLY A 41 -23.73 -12.65 6.22
CA GLY A 41 -24.16 -12.31 7.58
C GLY A 41 -23.12 -11.48 8.33
N PHE A 42 -23.55 -10.45 9.06
CA PHE A 42 -22.64 -9.61 9.85
C PHE A 42 -22.04 -10.37 11.04
N THR A 43 -22.89 -11.11 11.74
CA THR A 43 -22.57 -11.94 12.91
C THR A 43 -21.96 -13.27 12.52
N ARG A 44 -22.18 -13.69 11.26
CA ARG A 44 -21.75 -14.98 10.69
C ARG A 44 -22.21 -16.16 11.56
N GLY A 45 -23.41 -16.06 12.13
CA GLY A 45 -24.02 -17.10 12.97
C GLY A 45 -23.70 -17.01 14.47
N ILE A 46 -22.76 -16.16 14.89
CA ILE A 46 -22.40 -15.96 16.29
C ILE A 46 -22.83 -14.55 16.73
N PRO A 47 -23.89 -14.41 17.57
CA PRO A 47 -24.36 -13.09 18.01
C PRO A 47 -23.27 -12.27 18.71
N TYR A 48 -23.29 -10.95 18.49
CA TYR A 48 -22.48 -10.00 19.23
C TYR A 48 -22.98 -9.80 20.65
N THR A 49 -22.04 -9.88 21.60
CA THR A 49 -22.21 -9.46 23.00
C THR A 49 -21.48 -8.14 23.26
N PRO A 50 -21.77 -7.42 24.36
CA PRO A 50 -21.01 -6.23 24.75
C PRO A 50 -19.51 -6.51 24.89
N GLU A 51 -19.13 -7.68 25.43
CA GLU A 51 -17.74 -8.08 25.63
C GLU A 51 -17.02 -8.28 24.30
N ARG A 52 -17.71 -8.89 23.32
CA ARG A 52 -17.17 -9.04 21.96
C ARG A 52 -16.92 -7.68 21.29
N VAL A 53 -17.86 -6.75 21.45
CA VAL A 53 -17.71 -5.37 20.95
C VAL A 53 -16.49 -4.70 21.59
N LEU A 54 -16.34 -4.77 22.91
CA LEU A 54 -15.21 -4.16 23.62
C LEU A 54 -13.88 -4.80 23.21
N HIS A 55 -13.85 -6.13 23.04
CA HIS A 55 -12.67 -6.85 22.56
C HIS A 55 -12.25 -6.38 21.16
N GLU A 56 -13.18 -6.23 20.21
CA GLU A 56 -12.87 -5.69 18.88
C GLU A 56 -12.40 -4.23 18.93
N VAL A 57 -13.04 -3.41 19.77
CA VAL A 57 -12.66 -2.01 19.98
C VAL A 57 -11.22 -1.92 20.46
N GLN A 58 -10.79 -2.77 21.39
CA GLN A 58 -9.42 -2.84 21.91
C GLN A 58 -8.41 -3.33 20.85
N ARG A 59 -8.83 -4.21 19.94
CA ARG A 59 -7.97 -4.72 18.86
C ARG A 59 -7.71 -3.69 17.75
N GLY A 60 -8.57 -2.69 17.59
CA GLY A 60 -8.43 -1.63 16.58
C GLY A 60 -7.82 -0.33 17.10
N SER A 61 -7.08 0.39 16.26
CA SER A 61 -6.45 1.68 16.59
C SER A 61 -7.18 2.90 16.00
N ALA A 62 -8.51 2.82 15.87
CA ALA A 62 -9.28 3.96 15.36
C ALA A 62 -9.06 5.21 16.25
N PHE A 63 -8.71 6.34 15.65
CA PHE A 63 -8.54 7.60 16.36
C PHE A 63 -9.89 8.30 16.61
N ALA A 64 -10.94 7.91 15.88
CA ALA A 64 -12.31 8.35 16.12
C ALA A 64 -13.28 7.18 15.95
N ARG A 65 -14.21 7.03 16.90
CA ARG A 65 -15.27 6.01 16.87
C ARG A 65 -16.59 6.73 17.06
N LEU A 66 -17.27 7.02 15.97
CA LEU A 66 -18.47 7.85 15.97
C LEU A 66 -19.73 7.01 16.08
N VAL A 67 -20.62 7.36 17.01
CA VAL A 67 -21.96 6.79 17.12
C VAL A 67 -23.03 7.81 16.75
N VAL A 68 -24.13 7.33 16.19
CA VAL A 68 -25.39 8.06 16.11
C VAL A 68 -26.32 7.55 17.20
N VAL A 69 -26.70 8.44 18.10
CA VAL A 69 -27.68 8.18 19.16
C VAL A 69 -28.98 8.89 18.81
N LEU A 70 -30.09 8.17 18.78
CA LEU A 70 -31.42 8.74 18.61
C LEU A 70 -32.30 8.33 19.78
N LYS A 71 -32.76 9.29 20.59
CA LYS A 71 -33.60 9.06 21.78
C LYS A 71 -33.01 7.96 22.70
N GLY A 72 -31.71 8.07 23.00
CA GLY A 72 -30.98 7.12 23.85
C GLY A 72 -30.56 5.81 23.17
N ARG A 73 -30.93 5.57 21.90
CA ARG A 73 -30.62 4.34 21.17
C ARG A 73 -29.46 4.55 20.19
N ILE A 74 -28.45 3.68 20.22
CA ILE A 74 -27.43 3.58 19.17
C ILE A 74 -28.07 3.05 17.88
N VAL A 75 -28.00 3.84 16.81
CA VAL A 75 -28.60 3.53 15.49
C VAL A 75 -27.61 3.56 14.34
N GLY A 76 -26.38 4.02 14.57
CA GLY A 76 -25.30 3.97 13.59
C GLY A 76 -23.93 4.05 14.26
N TYR A 77 -22.93 3.53 13.58
CA TYR A 77 -21.54 3.50 14.04
C TYR A 77 -20.57 3.65 12.86
N CYS A 78 -19.48 4.37 13.10
CA CYS A 78 -18.41 4.57 12.13
C CYS A 78 -17.06 4.63 12.82
N THR A 79 -16.05 3.98 12.26
CA THR A 79 -14.67 4.05 12.77
C THR A 79 -13.78 4.77 11.77
N LEU A 80 -12.96 5.69 12.28
CA LEU A 80 -11.90 6.37 11.54
C LEU A 80 -10.54 6.01 12.12
N GLY A 81 -9.66 5.48 11.28
CA GLY A 81 -8.29 5.13 11.63
C GLY A 81 -7.29 5.73 10.65
N GLU A 82 -6.02 5.53 10.93
CA GLU A 82 -4.96 5.87 9.99
C GLU A 82 -4.99 4.93 8.79
N ARG A 83 -4.72 5.46 7.60
CA ARG A 83 -4.49 4.61 6.44
C ARG A 83 -3.11 3.98 6.58
N TRP A 84 -3.05 2.66 6.46
CA TRP A 84 -1.82 1.87 6.59
C TRP A 84 -0.77 2.41 5.62
N GLY A 85 0.36 2.88 6.14
CA GLY A 85 1.48 3.42 5.36
C GLY A 85 1.32 4.85 4.81
N ASP A 86 0.15 5.49 4.92
CA ASP A 86 -0.12 6.82 4.31
C ASP A 86 -0.58 7.83 5.38
N LYS A 87 0.34 8.67 5.84
CA LYS A 87 0.09 9.71 6.85
C LYS A 87 -0.81 10.85 6.34
N ASP A 88 -0.93 11.01 5.02
CA ASP A 88 -1.76 12.04 4.40
C ASP A 88 -3.22 11.55 4.24
N ALA A 89 -3.55 10.31 4.64
CA ALA A 89 -4.87 9.73 4.50
C ALA A 89 -5.43 9.14 5.81
N ALA A 90 -6.72 9.40 6.06
CA ALA A 90 -7.52 8.67 7.03
C ALA A 90 -8.35 7.58 6.34
N TYR A 91 -8.75 6.56 7.09
CA TYR A 91 -9.50 5.42 6.57
C TYR A 91 -10.80 5.21 7.36
N VAL A 92 -11.94 5.14 6.65
CA VAL A 92 -13.22 4.70 7.20
C VAL A 92 -13.17 3.17 7.30
N GLY A 93 -12.79 2.66 8.47
CA GLY A 93 -12.68 1.22 8.70
C GLY A 93 -14.01 0.50 8.72
N PHE A 94 -15.06 1.20 9.14
CA PHE A 94 -16.38 0.63 9.29
C PHE A 94 -17.44 1.73 9.21
N LEU A 95 -18.57 1.43 8.58
CA LEU A 95 -19.77 2.27 8.59
C LEU A 95 -21.00 1.37 8.56
N ASN A 96 -21.85 1.50 9.58
CA ASN A 96 -23.10 0.78 9.63
C ASN A 96 -24.20 1.64 10.23
N VAL A 97 -25.41 1.47 9.72
CA VAL A 97 -26.64 2.04 10.25
C VAL A 97 -27.64 0.89 10.35
N SER A 98 -28.27 0.75 11.52
CA SER A 98 -29.31 -0.25 11.76
C SER A 98 -30.32 -0.26 10.60
N PRO A 99 -30.72 -1.41 10.05
CA PRO A 99 -31.60 -1.48 8.88
C PRO A 99 -32.88 -0.65 9.00
N ARG A 100 -33.48 -0.59 10.20
CA ARG A 100 -34.70 0.21 10.50
C ARG A 100 -34.52 1.73 10.38
N TYR A 101 -33.27 2.18 10.33
CA TYR A 101 -32.87 3.59 10.31
C TYR A 101 -32.12 3.99 9.03
N GLN A 102 -31.93 3.06 8.08
CA GLN A 102 -31.36 3.35 6.78
C GLN A 102 -32.27 4.29 5.96
N GLY A 103 -31.70 4.99 4.98
CA GLY A 103 -32.42 5.96 4.16
C GLY A 103 -32.79 7.28 4.85
N LYS A 104 -32.50 7.44 6.15
CA LYS A 104 -32.83 8.64 6.95
C LYS A 104 -31.66 9.62 7.14
N GLY A 105 -30.58 9.45 6.38
CA GLY A 105 -29.42 10.36 6.41
C GLY A 105 -28.43 10.18 7.57
N PHE A 106 -28.55 9.15 8.42
CA PHE A 106 -27.59 8.92 9.51
C PHE A 106 -26.19 8.54 9.01
N GLY A 107 -26.09 7.73 7.95
CA GLY A 107 -24.81 7.43 7.31
C GLY A 107 -24.12 8.68 6.75
N ARG A 108 -24.89 9.59 6.13
CA ARG A 108 -24.41 10.91 5.68
C ARG A 108 -23.83 11.72 6.84
N ARG A 109 -24.51 11.74 7.99
CA ARG A 109 -24.06 12.47 9.19
C ARG A 109 -22.74 11.91 9.75
N LEU A 110 -22.61 10.59 9.78
CA LEU A 110 -21.36 9.93 10.19
C LEU A 110 -20.21 10.32 9.23
N LEU A 111 -20.40 10.17 7.92
CA LEU A 111 -19.37 10.51 6.93
C LEU A 111 -18.99 11.99 6.91
N LEU A 112 -19.95 12.90 7.12
CA LEU A 112 -19.66 14.33 7.25
C LEU A 112 -18.78 14.60 8.46
N ARG A 113 -19.12 14.00 9.61
CA ARG A 113 -18.30 14.12 10.82
C ARG A 113 -16.92 13.51 10.61
N SER A 114 -16.81 12.42 9.86
CA SER A 114 -15.54 11.81 9.47
C SER A 114 -14.67 12.74 8.62
N ILE A 115 -15.25 13.43 7.64
CA ILE A 115 -14.52 14.42 6.83
C ILE A 115 -14.02 15.57 7.71
N GLU A 116 -14.84 16.07 8.64
CA GLU A 116 -14.42 17.11 9.58
C GLU A 116 -13.26 16.66 10.49
N GLU A 117 -13.33 15.46 11.05
CA GLU A 117 -12.24 14.92 11.88
C GLU A 117 -10.96 14.71 11.08
N ALA A 118 -11.07 14.21 9.83
CA ALA A 118 -9.93 14.12 8.92
C ALA A 118 -9.31 15.51 8.64
N THR A 119 -10.14 16.52 8.31
CA THR A 119 -9.66 17.89 8.08
C THR A 119 -8.98 18.49 9.32
N LYS A 120 -9.54 18.31 10.51
CA LYS A 120 -8.94 18.81 11.77
C LYS A 120 -7.58 18.19 12.06
N ARG A 121 -7.41 16.91 11.72
CA ARG A 121 -6.14 16.18 11.86
C ARG A 121 -5.10 16.59 10.81
N GLY A 122 -5.47 17.42 9.83
CA GLY A 122 -4.59 17.88 8.77
C GLY A 122 -4.33 16.85 7.67
N VAL A 123 -5.06 15.73 7.65
CA VAL A 123 -4.93 14.76 6.56
C VAL A 123 -5.60 15.30 5.29
N LYS A 124 -5.06 14.92 4.14
CA LYS A 124 -5.48 15.42 2.82
C LYS A 124 -6.60 14.57 2.21
N ARG A 125 -6.69 13.31 2.61
CA ARG A 125 -7.59 12.32 1.98
C ARG A 125 -8.34 11.49 3.01
N LEU A 126 -9.55 11.07 2.65
CA LEU A 126 -10.35 10.09 3.38
C LEU A 126 -10.68 8.92 2.46
N ASP A 127 -10.37 7.71 2.90
CA ASP A 127 -10.43 6.49 2.08
C ASP A 127 -11.38 5.47 2.68
N LEU A 128 -11.93 4.58 1.84
CA LEU A 128 -12.70 3.42 2.29
C LEU A 128 -12.67 2.28 1.26
N HIS A 129 -13.03 1.07 1.70
CA HIS A 129 -13.37 -0.03 0.80
C HIS A 129 -14.84 -0.43 0.98
N THR A 130 -15.43 -1.01 -0.05
CA THR A 130 -16.76 -1.62 -0.01
C THR A 130 -16.81 -2.77 -1.03
N TRP A 131 -17.97 -3.38 -1.25
CA TRP A 131 -18.20 -4.34 -2.33
C TRP A 131 -19.01 -3.72 -3.47
N SER A 132 -18.86 -4.25 -4.69
CA SER A 132 -19.50 -3.73 -5.90
C SER A 132 -21.04 -3.81 -5.84
N GLY A 133 -21.56 -4.82 -5.13
CA GLY A 133 -22.98 -4.99 -4.85
C GLY A 133 -23.56 -4.08 -3.75
N ASN A 134 -22.79 -3.14 -3.19
CA ASN A 134 -23.29 -2.23 -2.15
C ASN A 134 -24.13 -1.08 -2.74
N MET A 135 -25.21 -1.43 -3.42
CA MET A 135 -26.07 -0.49 -4.16
C MET A 135 -26.71 0.57 -3.25
N LYS A 136 -26.82 0.30 -1.94
CA LYS A 136 -27.38 1.25 -0.96
C LYS A 136 -26.35 2.32 -0.56
N ALA A 137 -25.10 1.94 -0.30
CA ALA A 137 -24.10 2.89 0.21
C ALA A 137 -23.34 3.61 -0.90
N MET A 138 -23.18 3.00 -2.08
CA MET A 138 -22.40 3.59 -3.19
C MET A 138 -22.88 4.98 -3.62
N PRO A 139 -24.19 5.24 -3.82
CA PRO A 139 -24.65 6.58 -4.17
C PRO A 139 -24.36 7.61 -3.07
N LEU A 140 -24.46 7.20 -1.80
CA LEU A 140 -24.09 8.03 -0.67
C LEU A 140 -22.60 8.37 -0.69
N TYR A 141 -21.72 7.37 -0.85
CA TYR A 141 -20.27 7.60 -0.92
C TYR A 141 -19.92 8.56 -2.05
N LYS A 142 -20.43 8.33 -3.26
CA LYS A 142 -20.20 9.22 -4.39
C LYS A 142 -20.67 10.65 -4.09
N LYS A 143 -21.90 10.82 -3.58
CA LYS A 143 -22.44 12.14 -3.22
C LYS A 143 -21.64 12.82 -2.10
N MET A 144 -21.01 12.04 -1.23
CA MET A 144 -20.09 12.50 -0.17
C MET A 144 -18.69 12.87 -0.68
N GLY A 145 -18.42 12.77 -1.99
CA GLY A 145 -17.15 13.15 -2.60
C GLY A 145 -16.22 11.97 -2.90
N PHE A 146 -16.58 10.73 -2.54
CA PHE A 146 -15.73 9.56 -2.80
C PHE A 146 -15.75 9.15 -4.28
N PHE A 147 -14.58 8.87 -4.85
CA PHE A 147 -14.41 8.32 -6.20
C PHE A 147 -14.00 6.85 -6.13
N TRP A 148 -14.67 5.98 -6.88
CA TRP A 148 -14.25 4.59 -7.05
C TRP A 148 -13.04 4.54 -7.99
N VAL A 149 -11.88 4.17 -7.46
CA VAL A 149 -10.63 4.02 -8.21
C VAL A 149 -10.73 2.83 -9.17
N PRO A 150 -10.49 3.02 -10.48
CA PRO A 150 -10.56 1.93 -11.45
C PRO A 150 -9.61 0.77 -11.17
N LYS A 151 -9.98 -0.45 -11.60
CA LYS A 151 -9.19 -1.68 -11.43
C LYS A 151 -8.89 -2.03 -9.97
N THR A 152 -9.83 -1.73 -9.07
CA THR A 152 -9.72 -2.07 -7.65
C THR A 152 -10.94 -2.84 -7.18
N SER A 153 -10.78 -3.57 -6.07
CA SER A 153 -11.88 -4.17 -5.31
C SER A 153 -12.68 -3.10 -4.54
N VAL A 154 -13.24 -2.15 -5.29
CA VAL A 154 -14.03 -0.99 -4.84
C VAL A 154 -13.32 -0.16 -3.76
N TYR A 155 -12.07 0.21 -4.08
CA TYR A 155 -11.35 1.21 -3.31
C TYR A 155 -11.88 2.60 -3.66
N MET A 156 -12.29 3.36 -2.64
CA MET A 156 -12.81 4.71 -2.84
C MET A 156 -11.98 5.78 -2.13
N GLN A 157 -11.71 6.88 -2.83
CA GLN A 157 -10.90 8.00 -2.34
C GLN A 157 -11.70 9.31 -2.30
N ASN A 158 -11.52 10.09 -1.25
CA ASN A 158 -12.18 11.40 -1.07
C ASN A 158 -11.16 12.48 -0.71
N TYR A 159 -11.10 13.52 -1.54
CA TYR A 159 -10.15 14.63 -1.43
C TYR A 159 -10.76 15.90 -0.82
N LEU A 160 -12.01 15.86 -0.33
CA LEU A 160 -12.63 17.00 0.32
C LEU A 160 -11.79 17.60 1.46
N PRO A 161 -11.08 16.82 2.32
CA PRO A 161 -10.20 17.41 3.33
C PRO A 161 -9.12 18.32 2.73
N ARG A 162 -8.44 17.88 1.66
CA ARG A 162 -7.48 18.69 0.91
C ARG A 162 -8.15 19.86 0.19
N ILE A 163 -9.29 19.65 -0.44
CA ILE A 163 -10.01 20.68 -1.19
C ILE A 163 -10.44 21.81 -0.26
N PHE A 164 -10.95 21.52 0.93
CA PHE A 164 -11.36 22.56 1.89
C PHE A 164 -10.18 23.36 2.47
N SER A 165 -8.93 22.89 2.31
CA SER A 165 -7.74 23.70 2.59
C SER A 165 -7.32 24.60 1.42
N PHE A 166 -7.82 24.33 0.21
CA PHE A 166 -7.43 25.04 -1.01
C PHE A 166 -8.03 26.45 -1.06
N PRO A 167 -7.23 27.50 -1.33
CA PRO A 167 -7.69 28.87 -1.17
C PRO A 167 -8.93 29.23 -2.00
N ALA A 168 -9.09 28.73 -3.23
CA ALA A 168 -10.30 29.03 -4.03
C ALA A 168 -11.55 28.30 -3.49
N ALA A 169 -11.39 27.11 -2.92
CA ALA A 169 -12.49 26.35 -2.36
C ALA A 169 -12.94 26.92 -1.01
N ARG A 170 -12.01 27.42 -0.19
CA ARG A 170 -12.35 28.15 1.05
C ARG A 170 -13.26 29.34 0.77
N ASP A 171 -12.87 30.22 -0.16
CA ASP A 171 -13.69 31.39 -0.53
C ASP A 171 -15.10 30.99 -0.98
N PHE A 172 -15.22 29.94 -1.81
CA PHE A 172 -16.51 29.43 -2.26
C PHE A 172 -17.34 28.92 -1.10
N CYS A 173 -16.75 28.12 -0.22
CA CYS A 173 -17.46 27.49 0.89
C CYS A 173 -17.78 28.44 2.05
N ASP A 174 -16.99 29.49 2.26
CA ASP A 174 -17.30 30.56 3.21
C ASP A 174 -18.53 31.35 2.75
N LYS A 175 -18.66 31.56 1.44
CA LYS A 175 -19.85 32.18 0.82
C LYS A 175 -21.05 31.22 0.79
N HIS A 176 -20.81 29.94 0.48
CA HIS A 176 -21.82 28.89 0.30
C HIS A 176 -21.55 27.71 1.25
N PRO A 177 -21.93 27.81 2.55
CA PRO A 177 -21.58 26.81 3.56
C PRO A 177 -22.28 25.46 3.35
N ASP A 178 -23.35 25.40 2.56
CA ASP A 178 -24.06 24.17 2.21
C ASP A 178 -23.50 23.53 0.93
N TRP A 179 -22.20 23.26 0.94
CA TRP A 179 -21.48 22.65 -0.17
C TRP A 179 -22.08 21.31 -0.64
N TYR A 180 -22.77 20.57 0.24
CA TYR A 180 -23.30 19.24 -0.07
C TYR A 180 -24.41 19.31 -1.12
N HIS A 181 -25.30 20.29 -1.02
CA HIS A 181 -26.41 20.45 -1.96
C HIS A 181 -25.94 21.07 -3.28
N SER A 182 -24.97 21.98 -3.23
CA SER A 182 -24.39 22.59 -4.44
C SER A 182 -23.40 21.69 -5.17
N PHE A 183 -22.90 20.62 -4.54
CA PHE A 183 -22.01 19.64 -5.18
C PHE A 183 -22.70 18.88 -6.31
N LYS A 184 -22.20 19.03 -7.53
CA LYS A 184 -22.69 18.39 -8.76
C LYS A 184 -21.96 17.07 -8.98
N ARG A 185 -22.72 15.98 -9.01
CA ARG A 185 -22.15 14.65 -9.27
C ARG A 185 -23.18 13.66 -9.81
N LYS A 186 -22.78 12.88 -10.81
CA LYS A 186 -23.50 11.69 -11.25
C LYS A 186 -23.19 10.52 -10.32
N LEU A 187 -24.21 9.83 -9.82
CA LEU A 187 -24.09 8.78 -8.79
C LEU A 187 -24.18 7.37 -9.38
N GLU A 188 -23.56 7.15 -10.55
CA GLU A 188 -23.55 5.84 -11.21
C GLU A 188 -22.69 4.85 -10.43
N VAL A 189 -23.17 3.62 -10.24
CA VAL A 189 -22.45 2.54 -9.54
C VAL A 189 -21.47 1.87 -10.50
N LYS A 190 -20.39 2.58 -10.82
CA LYS A 190 -19.27 2.11 -11.64
C LYS A 190 -17.97 2.80 -11.22
N GLU A 191 -16.86 2.32 -11.74
CA GLU A 191 -15.55 2.95 -11.59
C GLU A 191 -15.54 4.38 -12.14
N ASP A 192 -14.86 5.28 -11.45
CA ASP A 192 -14.72 6.68 -11.86
C ASP A 192 -13.40 6.87 -12.64
N ASP A 193 -13.42 6.61 -13.95
CA ASP A 193 -12.27 6.81 -14.86
C ASP A 193 -12.38 8.08 -15.70
N PHE A 194 -12.18 9.24 -15.07
CA PHE A 194 -12.16 10.52 -15.77
C PHE A 194 -10.77 10.85 -16.28
N LYS A 195 -10.70 11.45 -17.48
CA LYS A 195 -9.45 11.94 -18.08
C LYS A 195 -9.56 13.39 -18.50
N LEU A 196 -8.46 14.13 -18.35
CA LEU A 196 -8.31 15.51 -18.82
C LEU A 196 -6.86 15.68 -19.30
N GLU A 197 -6.68 16.15 -20.54
CA GLU A 197 -5.36 16.26 -21.18
C GLU A 197 -4.53 14.95 -21.09
N GLY A 198 -5.19 13.81 -21.26
CA GLY A 198 -4.56 12.47 -21.14
C GLY A 198 -4.30 12.00 -19.69
N MET A 199 -4.36 12.90 -18.70
CA MET A 199 -4.18 12.56 -17.29
C MET A 199 -5.42 11.95 -16.67
N LYS A 200 -5.22 10.99 -15.76
CA LYS A 200 -6.27 10.40 -14.92
C LYS A 200 -6.60 11.38 -13.78
N ILE A 201 -7.86 11.80 -13.67
CA ILE A 201 -8.28 12.84 -12.71
C ILE A 201 -9.53 12.46 -11.92
N PHE A 202 -9.78 13.18 -10.83
CA PHE A 202 -11.06 13.25 -10.14
C PHE A 202 -11.57 14.70 -10.12
N PRO A 203 -12.61 15.03 -10.91
CA PRO A 203 -13.19 16.37 -10.93
C PRO A 203 -14.23 16.55 -9.83
N TYR A 204 -14.13 17.63 -9.05
CA TYR A 204 -15.13 18.04 -8.09
C TYR A 204 -15.76 19.35 -8.55
N GLU A 205 -17.09 19.41 -8.62
CA GLU A 205 -17.81 20.55 -9.20
C GLU A 205 -18.92 21.05 -8.27
N TRP A 206 -18.99 22.36 -8.07
CA TRP A 206 -20.03 23.04 -7.30
C TRP A 206 -20.59 24.23 -8.07
N GLU A 207 -21.89 24.47 -7.88
CA GLU A 207 -22.56 25.65 -8.40
C GLU A 207 -23.69 26.08 -7.47
N GLU A 208 -23.63 27.33 -7.00
CA GLU A 208 -24.66 27.94 -6.13
C GLU A 208 -24.68 29.46 -6.32
N GLY A 209 -25.88 30.05 -6.43
CA GLY A 209 -26.02 31.51 -6.53
C GLY A 209 -25.31 32.15 -7.72
N GLY A 210 -25.02 31.39 -8.79
CA GLY A 210 -24.24 31.84 -9.95
C GLY A 210 -22.72 31.72 -9.78
N ASP A 211 -22.23 31.38 -8.60
CA ASP A 211 -20.82 31.06 -8.37
C ASP A 211 -20.53 29.61 -8.77
N LYS A 212 -19.40 29.42 -9.48
CA LYS A 212 -18.93 28.10 -9.89
C LYS A 212 -17.56 27.83 -9.29
N LEU A 213 -17.36 26.59 -8.86
CA LEU A 213 -16.07 26.07 -8.45
C LEU A 213 -15.89 24.68 -9.05
N ARG A 214 -14.77 24.46 -9.73
CA ARG A 214 -14.33 23.15 -10.17
C ARG A 214 -12.90 22.92 -9.71
N ILE A 215 -12.66 21.80 -9.04
CA ILE A 215 -11.34 21.38 -8.59
C ILE A 215 -10.98 20.09 -9.30
N ILE A 216 -9.76 20.03 -9.84
CA ILE A 216 -9.24 18.89 -10.59
C ILE A 216 -8.15 18.27 -9.74
N VAL A 217 -8.41 17.08 -9.22
CA VAL A 217 -7.41 16.29 -8.49
C VAL A 217 -6.75 15.35 -9.48
N ASP A 218 -5.41 15.36 -9.54
CA ASP A 218 -4.66 14.31 -10.23
C ASP A 218 -4.76 13.04 -9.38
N ARG A 219 -5.40 12.00 -9.96
CA ARG A 219 -5.65 10.73 -9.27
C ARG A 219 -4.36 10.08 -8.82
N GLU A 220 -3.34 10.19 -9.66
CA GLU A 220 -2.03 9.63 -9.40
C GLU A 220 -1.33 10.52 -8.36
N ALA A 221 -1.29 11.86 -8.53
CA ALA A 221 -0.62 12.74 -7.55
C ALA A 221 -1.27 12.78 -6.18
N ARG A 222 -2.54 12.38 -6.09
CA ARG A 222 -3.35 12.46 -4.87
C ARG A 222 -3.41 13.90 -4.35
N ASP A 223 -3.41 14.89 -5.25
CA ASP A 223 -3.46 16.31 -4.93
C ASP A 223 -4.07 17.12 -6.09
N ILE A 224 -4.33 18.40 -5.85
CA ILE A 224 -4.95 19.32 -6.80
C ILE A 224 -3.95 19.69 -7.89
N THR A 225 -4.31 19.43 -9.15
CA THR A 225 -3.52 19.81 -10.33
C THR A 225 -4.19 20.93 -11.14
N GLY A 226 -5.46 21.23 -10.87
CA GLY A 226 -6.17 22.35 -11.49
C GLY A 226 -7.36 22.86 -10.69
N ALA A 227 -7.77 24.07 -10.99
CA ALA A 227 -8.93 24.72 -10.38
C ALA A 227 -9.55 25.72 -11.35
N GLU A 228 -10.86 25.88 -11.28
CA GLU A 228 -11.62 26.78 -12.13
C GLU A 228 -12.71 27.46 -11.31
N THR A 229 -12.83 28.78 -11.47
CA THR A 229 -13.86 29.61 -10.87
C THR A 229 -14.49 30.50 -11.95
N ASN A 230 -15.39 31.39 -11.54
CA ASN A 230 -15.89 32.46 -12.40
C ASN A 230 -14.79 33.43 -12.88
N ASP A 231 -13.71 33.55 -12.11
CA ASP A 231 -12.66 34.56 -12.32
C ASP A 231 -11.42 34.01 -13.04
N PHE A 232 -11.13 32.72 -12.89
CA PHE A 232 -9.95 32.11 -13.50
C PHE A 232 -10.11 30.61 -13.82
N GLU A 233 -9.19 30.09 -14.62
CA GLU A 233 -8.96 28.65 -14.80
C GLU A 233 -7.44 28.40 -14.72
N ILE A 234 -7.03 27.40 -13.97
CA ILE A 234 -5.64 26.96 -13.86
C ILE A 234 -5.57 25.45 -14.01
N LEU A 235 -4.58 24.98 -14.75
CA LEU A 235 -4.31 23.56 -14.94
C LEU A 235 -2.82 23.34 -15.17
N CYS A 236 -2.27 22.32 -14.53
CA CYS A 236 -0.97 21.76 -14.87
C CYS A 236 -1.19 20.34 -15.43
N TRP A 237 -0.46 19.94 -16.46
CA TRP A 237 -0.51 18.57 -16.95
C TRP A 237 0.80 18.14 -17.61
N VAL A 238 0.99 16.84 -17.73
CA VAL A 238 2.14 16.22 -18.41
C VAL A 238 1.65 15.43 -19.60
N GLU A 239 2.45 15.34 -20.66
CA GLU A 239 2.05 14.59 -21.86
C GLU A 239 1.87 13.08 -21.59
N GLU A 240 2.61 12.56 -20.61
CA GLU A 240 2.52 11.18 -20.15
C GLU A 240 2.75 11.08 -18.63
N GLN A 241 1.76 10.55 -17.90
CA GLN A 241 1.90 10.36 -16.44
C GLN A 241 2.80 9.18 -16.08
N GLU A 242 3.00 8.21 -16.99
CA GLU A 242 3.95 7.10 -16.86
C GLU A 242 5.27 7.49 -17.54
N ALA A 243 6.09 8.23 -16.81
CA ALA A 243 7.23 8.91 -17.38
C ALA A 243 8.48 8.00 -17.40
N PRO A 244 9.07 7.73 -18.57
CA PRO A 244 10.26 6.89 -18.65
C PRO A 244 11.50 7.62 -18.08
N ALA A 245 12.19 6.96 -17.17
CA ALA A 245 13.44 7.48 -16.60
C ALA A 245 14.50 7.65 -17.71
N GLY A 246 15.30 8.71 -17.60
CA GLY A 246 16.34 9.06 -18.58
C GLY A 246 15.86 9.76 -19.84
N MET A 247 14.55 10.01 -19.99
CA MET A 247 13.99 10.70 -21.16
C MET A 247 13.44 12.08 -20.81
N PRO A 248 13.51 13.05 -21.75
CA PRO A 248 12.83 14.31 -21.57
C PRO A 248 11.31 14.16 -21.69
N LEU A 249 10.56 14.83 -20.81
CA LEU A 249 9.10 14.85 -20.80
C LEU A 249 8.59 16.29 -20.82
N LYS A 250 7.54 16.56 -21.58
CA LYS A 250 6.88 17.87 -21.58
C LYS A 250 5.86 17.99 -20.45
N ILE A 251 5.92 19.15 -19.80
CA ILE A 251 4.93 19.61 -18.82
C ILE A 251 4.34 20.93 -19.29
N HIS A 252 3.05 21.12 -19.04
CA HIS A 252 2.28 22.24 -19.51
C HIS A 252 1.53 22.92 -18.37
N TRP A 253 1.36 24.23 -18.50
CA TRP A 253 0.55 25.04 -17.59
C TRP A 253 -0.38 25.92 -18.38
N LYS A 254 -1.65 25.92 -18.01
CA LYS A 254 -2.67 26.84 -18.53
C LYS A 254 -3.12 27.75 -17.41
N VAL A 255 -3.16 29.05 -17.71
CA VAL A 255 -3.74 30.07 -16.83
C VAL A 255 -4.67 30.94 -17.66
N ALA A 256 -5.96 30.93 -17.34
CA ALA A 256 -6.96 31.77 -17.98
C ALA A 256 -7.49 32.83 -17.00
N ASN A 257 -7.51 34.07 -17.45
CA ASN A 257 -8.17 35.18 -16.77
C ASN A 257 -9.57 35.36 -17.36
N LYS A 258 -10.59 35.13 -16.55
CA LYS A 258 -12.00 35.30 -16.93
C LYS A 258 -12.57 36.63 -16.46
N THR A 259 -11.79 37.48 -15.79
CA THR A 259 -12.24 38.80 -15.36
C THR A 259 -12.18 39.83 -16.48
N GLY A 260 -12.81 40.99 -16.25
CA GLY A 260 -12.76 42.15 -17.14
C GLY A 260 -11.50 43.02 -16.99
N ARG A 261 -10.56 42.66 -16.11
CA ARG A 261 -9.33 43.43 -15.85
C ARG A 261 -8.09 42.62 -16.17
N LYS A 262 -6.95 43.30 -16.35
CA LYS A 262 -5.65 42.64 -16.46
C LYS A 262 -5.25 42.06 -15.10
N VAL A 263 -4.67 40.86 -15.09
CA VAL A 263 -4.18 40.20 -13.88
C VAL A 263 -2.68 39.92 -13.95
N SER A 264 -1.99 40.05 -12.83
CA SER A 264 -0.59 39.70 -12.65
C SER A 264 -0.46 38.31 -12.03
N CYS A 265 0.46 37.52 -12.59
CA CYS A 265 0.72 36.16 -12.16
C CYS A 265 2.22 35.92 -11.97
N SER A 266 2.56 35.07 -11.00
CA SER A 266 3.89 34.49 -10.87
C SER A 266 3.78 32.97 -10.75
N LEU A 267 4.65 32.24 -11.43
CA LEU A 267 4.68 30.77 -11.42
C LEU A 267 6.05 30.30 -10.97
N LEU A 268 6.09 29.59 -9.85
CA LEU A 268 7.28 28.93 -9.34
C LEU A 268 7.11 27.42 -9.46
N VAL A 269 8.07 26.75 -10.10
CA VAL A 269 8.04 25.31 -10.36
C VAL A 269 9.16 24.65 -9.57
N GLU A 270 8.80 23.65 -8.77
CA GLU A 270 9.70 22.90 -7.90
C GLU A 270 9.46 21.40 -8.14
N PRO A 271 10.22 20.75 -9.03
CA PRO A 271 10.23 19.30 -9.16
C PRO A 271 10.81 18.65 -7.90
N ASP A 272 10.35 17.43 -7.58
CA ASP A 272 10.98 16.60 -6.55
C ASP A 272 12.41 16.16 -6.97
N ASP A 273 13.20 15.71 -6.00
CA ASP A 273 14.58 15.23 -6.21
C ASP A 273 14.66 14.15 -7.30
N GLY A 274 15.69 14.23 -8.15
CA GLY A 274 15.85 13.34 -9.30
C GLY A 274 15.11 13.79 -10.57
N ILE A 275 14.36 14.90 -10.53
CA ILE A 275 13.73 15.51 -11.71
C ILE A 275 14.34 16.89 -11.95
N LYS A 276 14.89 17.12 -13.15
CA LYS A 276 15.47 18.40 -13.56
C LYS A 276 14.56 19.13 -14.52
N LEU A 277 14.32 20.42 -14.29
CA LEU A 277 13.63 21.28 -15.25
C LEU A 277 14.66 21.83 -16.24
N LEU A 278 14.63 21.33 -17.48
CA LEU A 278 15.51 21.75 -18.57
C LEU A 278 15.06 23.08 -19.21
N GLU A 279 13.74 23.30 -19.25
CA GLU A 279 13.14 24.55 -19.74
C GLU A 279 12.09 25.04 -18.75
N GLU A 280 12.29 26.26 -18.25
CA GLU A 280 11.39 26.88 -17.26
C GLU A 280 10.30 27.72 -17.93
N PRO A 281 9.06 27.72 -17.39
CA PRO A 281 8.08 28.72 -17.76
C PRO A 281 8.49 30.11 -17.23
N PRO A 282 7.92 31.21 -17.76
CA PRO A 282 8.21 32.54 -17.26
C PRO A 282 7.77 32.68 -15.79
N LYS A 283 8.71 33.10 -14.93
CA LYS A 283 8.48 33.27 -13.49
C LYS A 283 7.43 34.32 -13.16
N SER A 284 7.25 35.33 -14.01
CA SER A 284 6.25 36.38 -13.86
C SER A 284 5.70 36.79 -15.21
N PHE A 285 4.38 36.98 -15.26
CA PHE A 285 3.67 37.35 -16.48
C PHE A 285 2.37 38.08 -16.12
N SER A 286 1.72 38.63 -17.16
CA SER A 286 0.39 39.20 -17.03
C SER A 286 -0.53 38.65 -18.11
N ILE A 287 -1.82 38.58 -17.79
CA ILE A 287 -2.87 38.10 -18.68
C ILE A 287 -3.90 39.21 -18.85
N GLY A 288 -4.22 39.56 -20.09
CA GLY A 288 -5.25 40.54 -20.40
C GLY A 288 -6.66 40.07 -19.99
N PRO A 289 -7.66 40.96 -20.00
CA PRO A 289 -9.06 40.60 -19.73
C PRO A 289 -9.55 39.50 -20.66
N ARG A 290 -10.26 38.49 -20.13
CA ARG A 290 -10.86 37.39 -20.91
C ARG A 290 -9.86 36.68 -21.85
N ARG A 291 -8.61 36.51 -21.42
CA ARG A 291 -7.54 35.82 -22.18
C ARG A 291 -6.97 34.66 -21.39
N SER A 292 -6.33 33.72 -22.09
CA SER A 292 -5.53 32.65 -21.51
C SER A 292 -4.08 32.72 -21.99
N LYS A 293 -3.19 32.13 -21.21
CA LYS A 293 -1.83 31.81 -21.59
C LYS A 293 -1.53 30.36 -21.26
N GLU A 294 -0.77 29.75 -22.14
CA GLU A 294 -0.23 28.41 -21.95
C GLU A 294 1.29 28.46 -22.02
N PHE A 295 1.93 27.70 -21.15
CA PHE A 295 3.37 27.57 -21.06
C PHE A 295 3.72 26.10 -21.16
N MET A 296 4.88 25.81 -21.75
CA MET A 296 5.45 24.47 -21.83
C MET A 296 6.83 24.53 -21.17
N GLY A 297 7.18 23.49 -20.44
CA GLY A 297 8.52 23.22 -19.94
C GLY A 297 8.95 21.80 -20.30
N ARG A 298 10.23 21.51 -20.10
CA ARG A 298 10.81 20.18 -20.33
C ARG A 298 11.46 19.67 -19.05
N LEU A 299 11.12 18.46 -18.65
CA LEU A 299 11.65 17.76 -17.48
C LEU A 299 12.62 16.67 -17.95
N LEU A 300 13.67 16.39 -17.20
CA LEU A 300 14.54 15.23 -17.36
C LEU A 300 14.57 14.45 -16.06
N ILE A 301 14.16 13.19 -16.13
CA ILE A 301 14.11 12.29 -14.99
C ILE A 301 15.43 11.51 -14.92
N ASP A 302 16.07 11.49 -13.76
CA ASP A 302 17.31 10.75 -13.54
C ASP A 302 17.07 9.23 -13.75
N PRO A 303 17.86 8.53 -14.58
CA PRO A 303 17.78 7.07 -14.72
C PRO A 303 17.91 6.29 -13.40
N GLY A 304 18.68 6.83 -12.44
CA GLY A 304 18.91 6.23 -11.14
C GLY A 304 17.84 6.55 -10.10
N ILE A 305 16.81 7.33 -10.46
CA ILE A 305 15.74 7.67 -9.52
C ILE A 305 15.04 6.41 -9.03
N GLU A 306 14.71 6.40 -7.74
CA GLU A 306 14.01 5.29 -7.12
C GLU A 306 12.60 5.16 -7.70
N ASP A 307 12.25 3.95 -8.13
CA ASP A 307 10.86 3.61 -8.44
C ASP A 307 10.07 3.51 -7.13
N ARG A 308 8.87 4.08 -7.12
CA ARG A 308 8.00 4.10 -5.94
C ARG A 308 6.76 3.28 -6.25
N GLU A 309 6.41 2.41 -5.32
CA GLU A 309 5.26 1.52 -5.41
C GLU A 309 3.94 2.29 -5.60
N GLU A 310 2.90 1.61 -6.07
CA GLU A 310 1.62 2.26 -6.39
C GLU A 310 0.93 2.89 -5.17
N ASP A 311 1.11 2.28 -4.00
CA ASP A 311 0.59 2.75 -2.73
C ASP A 311 1.40 3.91 -2.14
N GLU A 312 2.67 4.05 -2.51
CA GLU A 312 3.58 5.14 -2.12
C GLU A 312 3.29 6.46 -2.87
N ALA A 313 3.71 7.57 -2.26
CA ALA A 313 3.63 8.88 -2.89
C ALA A 313 4.73 8.99 -3.97
N SER A 314 4.39 8.88 -5.26
CA SER A 314 5.38 9.12 -6.32
C SER A 314 5.90 10.54 -6.33
N HIS A 315 6.98 10.71 -7.10
CA HIS A 315 7.55 11.99 -7.49
C HIS A 315 6.52 12.91 -8.13
N LYS A 316 6.60 14.19 -7.80
CA LYS A 316 5.67 15.24 -8.25
C LYS A 316 6.43 16.45 -8.75
N VAL A 317 5.76 17.25 -9.54
CA VAL A 317 6.15 18.62 -9.85
C VAL A 317 5.20 19.55 -9.12
N LYS A 318 5.70 20.30 -8.15
CA LYS A 318 4.94 21.33 -7.44
C LYS A 318 4.97 22.60 -8.27
N SER A 319 3.80 23.19 -8.48
CA SER A 319 3.63 24.42 -9.24
C SER A 319 2.87 25.42 -8.38
N ASN A 320 3.60 26.38 -7.83
CA ASN A 320 3.06 27.44 -6.98
C ASN A 320 2.71 28.64 -7.86
N LEU A 321 1.42 28.77 -8.19
CA LEU A 321 0.91 29.92 -8.93
C LEU A 321 0.44 31.00 -7.95
N ILE A 322 0.95 32.21 -8.07
CA ILE A 322 0.45 33.38 -7.36
C ILE A 322 -0.38 34.19 -8.35
N LEU A 323 -1.68 34.33 -8.10
CA LEU A 323 -2.60 35.12 -8.90
C LEU A 323 -3.13 36.29 -8.06
N GLU A 324 -2.81 37.53 -8.44
CA GLU A 324 -3.19 38.74 -7.67
C GLU A 324 -2.85 38.63 -6.16
N GLY A 325 -1.67 38.08 -5.85
CA GLY A 325 -1.20 37.87 -4.46
C GLY A 325 -1.75 36.62 -3.77
N LYS A 326 -2.68 35.88 -4.38
CA LYS A 326 -3.23 34.63 -3.83
C LYS A 326 -2.42 33.43 -4.33
N LEU A 327 -1.81 32.68 -3.40
CA LEU A 327 -1.10 31.44 -3.71
C LEU A 327 -2.10 30.30 -4.00
N LEU A 328 -1.92 29.62 -5.13
CA LEU A 328 -2.70 28.50 -5.61
C LEU A 328 -1.73 27.34 -5.88
N PRO A 329 -1.46 26.49 -4.87
CA PRO A 329 -0.48 25.41 -4.98
C PRO A 329 -1.08 24.23 -5.77
N LEU A 330 -0.40 23.84 -6.84
CA LEU A 330 -0.73 22.68 -7.67
C LEU A 330 0.35 21.61 -7.53
N ALA A 331 -0.03 20.34 -7.66
CA ALA A 331 0.90 19.24 -7.76
C ALA A 331 0.44 18.22 -8.81
N THR A 332 1.37 17.84 -9.70
CA THR A 332 1.15 16.91 -10.80
C THR A 332 2.15 15.76 -10.68
N ARG A 333 1.70 14.50 -10.78
CA ARG A 333 2.58 13.33 -10.57
C ARG A 333 3.28 12.91 -11.84
N LEU A 334 4.48 12.38 -11.62
CA LEU A 334 5.23 11.58 -12.58
C LEU A 334 5.39 10.17 -11.97
N ARG A 335 4.70 9.17 -12.54
CA ARG A 335 4.98 7.77 -12.22
C ARG A 335 6.20 7.37 -13.03
N VAL A 336 7.36 7.50 -12.41
CA VAL A 336 8.60 7.12 -13.07
C VAL A 336 8.64 5.61 -13.26
N ARG A 337 8.98 5.16 -14.45
CA ARG A 337 9.30 3.76 -14.73
C ARG A 337 10.60 3.65 -15.49
N GLN A 338 11.35 2.58 -15.26
CA GLN A 338 12.47 2.25 -16.13
C GLN A 338 11.94 1.90 -17.53
N PRO A 339 12.61 2.34 -18.61
CA PRO A 339 12.20 2.03 -19.99
C PRO A 339 12.07 0.52 -20.24
N VAL A 340 12.97 -0.25 -19.62
CA VAL A 340 12.94 -1.72 -19.59
C VAL A 340 13.10 -2.21 -18.17
N GLU A 341 12.43 -3.31 -17.85
CA GLU A 341 12.57 -4.01 -16.58
C GLU A 341 13.16 -5.40 -16.79
N LEU A 342 14.18 -5.74 -15.99
CA LEU A 342 14.78 -7.07 -15.98
C LEU A 342 14.17 -7.91 -14.85
N THR A 343 13.72 -9.12 -15.20
CA THR A 343 13.30 -10.17 -14.27
C THR A 343 14.06 -11.46 -14.60
N PHE A 344 14.21 -12.34 -13.61
CA PHE A 344 15.16 -13.45 -13.67
C PHE A 344 14.45 -14.79 -13.54
N ASP A 345 14.85 -15.74 -14.38
CA ASP A 345 14.45 -17.14 -14.29
C ASP A 345 15.70 -18.05 -14.35
N PRO A 346 15.99 -18.85 -13.32
CA PRO A 346 15.25 -18.95 -12.05
C PRO A 346 15.33 -17.64 -11.24
N HIS A 347 14.34 -17.39 -10.37
CA HIS A 347 14.34 -16.22 -9.48
C HIS A 347 15.46 -16.29 -8.43
N HIS A 348 15.77 -17.50 -7.96
CA HIS A 348 16.91 -17.77 -7.09
C HIS A 348 17.77 -18.86 -7.74
N MET A 349 18.89 -18.48 -8.35
CA MET A 349 19.86 -19.44 -8.85
C MET A 349 20.71 -19.97 -7.69
N ILE A 350 20.64 -21.28 -7.49
CA ILE A 350 21.45 -22.01 -6.52
C ILE A 350 22.36 -22.93 -7.32
N GLY A 351 23.66 -22.80 -7.10
CA GLY A 351 24.67 -23.60 -7.80
C GLY A 351 25.70 -24.16 -6.83
N ARG A 352 26.49 -25.12 -7.29
CA ARG A 352 27.60 -25.73 -6.53
C ARG A 352 28.94 -25.29 -7.12
N PRO A 353 30.04 -25.39 -6.35
CA PRO A 353 31.36 -25.16 -6.90
C PRO A 353 31.61 -26.05 -8.14
N GLY A 354 31.94 -25.44 -9.27
CA GLY A 354 32.12 -26.16 -10.54
C GLY A 354 30.85 -26.43 -11.34
N SER A 355 29.68 -25.96 -10.91
CA SER A 355 28.43 -26.12 -11.68
C SER A 355 28.30 -25.08 -12.78
N GLU A 356 27.45 -25.40 -13.74
CA GLU A 356 27.03 -24.52 -14.82
C GLU A 356 25.52 -24.42 -14.78
N GLU A 357 25.00 -23.19 -14.70
CA GLU A 357 23.58 -22.92 -14.56
C GLU A 357 23.11 -21.98 -15.68
N ALA A 358 21.87 -22.15 -16.13
CA ALA A 358 21.24 -21.23 -17.09
C ALA A 358 20.54 -20.09 -16.36
N LEU A 359 20.82 -18.85 -16.76
CA LEU A 359 20.09 -17.65 -16.36
C LEU A 359 19.33 -17.10 -17.57
N ILE A 360 18.01 -17.10 -17.49
CA ILE A 360 17.14 -16.39 -18.44
C ILE A 360 16.83 -15.02 -17.84
N ILE A 361 17.20 -13.97 -18.58
CA ILE A 361 16.82 -12.60 -18.24
C ILE A 361 15.65 -12.20 -19.12
N ASN A 362 14.48 -12.11 -18.49
CA ASN A 362 13.26 -11.62 -19.11
C ASN A 362 13.25 -10.10 -19.07
N ILE A 363 13.05 -9.47 -20.22
CA ILE A 363 13.10 -8.03 -20.43
C ILE A 363 11.71 -7.56 -20.83
N SER A 364 11.08 -6.77 -19.96
CA SER A 364 9.78 -6.15 -20.21
C SER A 364 9.97 -4.73 -20.72
N ASN A 365 9.43 -4.41 -21.89
CA ASN A 365 9.43 -3.07 -22.45
C ASN A 365 8.22 -2.29 -21.90
N HIS A 366 8.45 -1.21 -21.18
CA HIS A 366 7.38 -0.35 -20.65
C HIS A 366 7.00 0.81 -21.57
N LEU A 367 7.65 0.93 -22.72
CA LEU A 367 7.36 1.97 -23.70
C LEU A 367 6.27 1.52 -24.68
N LYS A 368 5.45 2.47 -25.11
CA LYS A 368 4.42 2.30 -26.15
C LYS A 368 4.97 2.20 -27.58
N ARG A 369 6.25 1.87 -27.71
CA ARG A 369 6.99 1.77 -28.97
C ARG A 369 7.97 0.61 -28.89
N ASN A 370 8.37 0.07 -30.04
CA ASN A 370 9.38 -0.98 -30.09
C ASN A 370 10.73 -0.43 -29.64
N VAL A 371 11.52 -1.28 -29.01
CA VAL A 371 12.85 -0.94 -28.52
C VAL A 371 13.87 -1.99 -28.95
N GLU A 372 15.07 -1.51 -29.25
CA GLU A 372 16.26 -2.33 -29.41
C GLU A 372 17.24 -1.97 -28.30
N GLY A 373 17.92 -2.96 -27.76
CA GLY A 373 18.82 -2.76 -26.65
C GLY A 373 19.82 -3.88 -26.47
N GLU A 374 20.58 -3.75 -25.40
CA GLU A 374 21.63 -4.69 -25.01
C GLU A 374 21.62 -4.86 -23.49
N VAL A 375 21.83 -6.09 -23.03
CA VAL A 375 22.12 -6.42 -21.64
C VAL A 375 23.57 -6.89 -21.56
N LEU A 376 24.37 -6.22 -20.75
CA LEU A 376 25.76 -6.57 -20.43
C LEU A 376 25.81 -7.16 -19.02
N ALA A 377 26.37 -8.36 -18.88
CA ALA A 377 26.60 -9.02 -17.61
C ALA A 377 28.07 -8.85 -17.18
N VAL A 378 28.28 -8.26 -16.01
CA VAL A 378 29.59 -8.08 -15.40
C VAL A 378 29.73 -9.12 -14.29
N PRO A 379 30.48 -10.22 -14.52
CA PRO A 379 30.65 -11.27 -13.53
C PRO A 379 31.59 -10.84 -12.38
N PRO A 380 31.39 -11.38 -11.17
CA PRO A 380 32.37 -11.27 -10.09
C PRO A 380 33.53 -12.26 -10.32
N GLU A 381 34.59 -12.15 -9.51
CA GLU A 381 35.68 -13.12 -9.50
C GLU A 381 35.16 -14.56 -9.23
N GLY A 382 35.67 -15.53 -9.99
CA GLY A 382 35.28 -16.93 -9.88
C GLY A 382 33.98 -17.32 -10.59
N VAL A 383 33.37 -16.39 -11.35
CA VAL A 383 32.23 -16.65 -12.23
C VAL A 383 32.60 -16.31 -13.67
N ALA A 384 32.28 -17.20 -14.61
CA ALA A 384 32.33 -16.93 -16.04
C ALA A 384 30.91 -16.91 -16.61
N ILE A 385 30.65 -16.03 -17.57
CA ILE A 385 29.34 -15.86 -18.19
C ILE A 385 29.46 -15.90 -19.71
N ASP A 386 28.61 -16.67 -20.37
CA ASP A 386 28.53 -16.75 -21.83
C ASP A 386 27.08 -16.63 -22.36
N PRO A 387 26.76 -15.69 -23.25
CA PRO A 387 27.61 -14.57 -23.70
C PRO A 387 27.78 -13.51 -22.61
N ILE A 388 28.80 -12.66 -22.67
CA ILE A 388 28.94 -11.52 -21.73
C ILE A 388 27.91 -10.41 -22.04
N ALA A 389 27.52 -10.26 -23.30
CA ALA A 389 26.51 -9.29 -23.74
C ALA A 389 25.52 -9.93 -24.70
N ALA A 390 24.24 -9.57 -24.58
CA ALA A 390 23.17 -10.04 -25.45
C ALA A 390 22.31 -8.87 -25.93
N SER A 391 22.16 -8.76 -27.26
CA SER A 391 21.21 -7.82 -27.86
C SER A 391 19.79 -8.37 -27.80
N PHE A 392 18.81 -7.46 -27.70
CA PHE A 392 17.40 -7.82 -27.67
C PHE A 392 16.55 -6.83 -28.48
N SER A 393 15.40 -7.32 -28.94
CA SER A 393 14.33 -6.50 -29.51
C SER A 393 13.03 -6.86 -28.80
N ALA A 394 12.30 -5.85 -28.36
CA ALA A 394 11.01 -6.01 -27.70
C ALA A 394 9.97 -5.09 -28.35
N GLY A 395 8.79 -5.65 -28.64
CA GLY A 395 7.65 -4.88 -29.14
C GLY A 395 7.13 -3.88 -28.11
N ALA A 396 6.33 -2.90 -28.55
CA ALA A 396 5.64 -1.95 -27.68
C ALA A 396 4.84 -2.66 -26.58
N ASN A 397 5.09 -2.31 -25.31
CA ASN A 397 4.52 -2.98 -24.12
C ASN A 397 4.71 -4.52 -24.12
N GLY A 398 5.69 -5.02 -24.87
CA GLY A 398 5.98 -6.44 -25.02
C GLY A 398 7.08 -6.90 -24.07
N PHE A 399 7.41 -8.18 -24.15
CA PHE A 399 8.52 -8.78 -23.42
C PHE A 399 9.38 -9.62 -24.37
N THR A 400 10.62 -9.86 -23.99
CA THR A 400 11.56 -10.75 -24.66
C THR A 400 12.47 -11.39 -23.63
N GLY A 401 13.29 -12.37 -24.02
CA GLY A 401 14.20 -13.06 -23.13
C GLY A 401 15.55 -13.28 -23.77
N VAL A 402 16.61 -13.15 -22.98
CA VAL A 402 17.98 -13.50 -23.37
C VAL A 402 18.54 -14.53 -22.39
N LYS A 403 19.32 -15.48 -22.90
CA LYS A 403 19.89 -16.57 -22.09
C LYS A 403 21.38 -16.33 -21.89
N PHE A 404 21.81 -16.49 -20.65
CA PHE A 404 23.20 -16.48 -20.21
C PHE A 404 23.50 -17.86 -19.58
N LEU A 405 24.68 -18.40 -19.86
CA LEU A 405 25.24 -19.54 -19.13
C LEU A 405 26.19 -19.01 -18.08
N VAL A 406 26.02 -19.46 -16.83
CA VAL A 406 26.80 -19.01 -15.68
C VAL A 406 27.61 -20.19 -15.16
N HIS A 407 28.94 -20.09 -15.28
CA HIS A 407 29.86 -21.11 -14.81
C HIS A 407 30.49 -20.67 -13.48
N ILE A 408 30.34 -21.49 -12.45
CA ILE A 408 30.90 -21.24 -11.12
C ILE A 408 32.24 -21.99 -11.00
N SER A 409 33.32 -21.30 -10.66
CA SER A 409 34.62 -21.94 -10.47
C SER A 409 34.58 -22.99 -9.35
N ARG A 410 35.37 -24.06 -9.48
CA ARG A 410 35.50 -25.11 -8.46
C ARG A 410 36.17 -24.64 -7.17
N GLU A 411 36.88 -23.52 -7.22
CA GLU A 411 37.56 -22.92 -6.05
C GLU A 411 36.61 -22.08 -5.19
N MET A 412 35.38 -21.89 -5.65
CA MET A 412 34.37 -21.14 -4.91
C MET A 412 33.86 -21.98 -3.75
N GLY A 413 33.83 -21.40 -2.55
CA GLY A 413 33.13 -21.99 -1.41
C GLY A 413 31.74 -21.38 -1.23
N ASN A 414 31.14 -21.62 -0.07
CA ASN A 414 29.85 -21.03 0.34
C ASN A 414 29.85 -19.50 0.30
N ARG A 415 29.30 -18.90 -0.76
CA ARG A 415 29.14 -17.45 -0.88
C ARG A 415 28.07 -17.04 -1.91
N ALA A 416 27.57 -15.83 -1.75
CA ALA A 416 26.74 -15.17 -2.75
C ALA A 416 27.63 -14.42 -3.75
N LEU A 417 27.36 -14.57 -5.05
CA LEU A 417 28.19 -14.07 -6.14
C LEU A 417 27.39 -13.03 -6.96
N PRO A 418 27.68 -11.72 -6.80
CA PRO A 418 26.91 -10.66 -7.44
C PRO A 418 27.31 -10.47 -8.91
N ILE A 419 26.41 -10.79 -9.82
CA ILE A 419 26.50 -10.42 -11.25
C ILE A 419 25.84 -9.04 -11.40
N THR A 420 26.59 -8.06 -11.91
CA THR A 420 26.02 -6.73 -12.21
C THR A 420 25.52 -6.70 -13.65
N LEU A 421 24.25 -6.36 -13.85
CA LEU A 421 23.58 -6.30 -15.13
C LEU A 421 23.35 -4.84 -15.52
N LEU A 422 23.87 -4.47 -16.69
CA LEU A 422 23.74 -3.15 -17.27
C LEU A 422 22.90 -3.27 -18.53
N SER A 423 21.70 -2.69 -18.53
CA SER A 423 20.83 -2.66 -19.70
C SER A 423 20.75 -1.27 -20.30
N SER A 424 20.74 -1.19 -21.62
CA SER A 424 20.54 0.06 -22.34
C SER A 424 19.63 -0.14 -23.54
N VAL A 425 18.84 0.88 -23.86
CA VAL A 425 17.95 0.91 -25.02
C VAL A 425 18.33 2.07 -25.94
N SER A 426 18.19 1.85 -27.25
CA SER A 426 18.33 2.89 -28.27
C SER A 426 16.97 3.50 -28.56
N LEU A 427 16.83 4.80 -28.34
CA LEU A 427 15.59 5.55 -28.52
C LEU A 427 15.87 6.85 -29.27
N GLU A 428 15.31 6.99 -30.48
CA GLU A 428 15.45 8.19 -31.31
C GLU A 428 16.93 8.61 -31.52
N GLY A 429 17.83 7.63 -31.65
CA GLY A 429 19.28 7.85 -31.81
C GLY A 429 20.03 8.16 -30.50
N THR A 430 19.35 8.16 -29.35
CA THR A 430 19.95 8.33 -28.02
C THR A 430 19.98 7.01 -27.27
N ARG A 431 21.13 6.66 -26.69
CA ARG A 431 21.27 5.51 -25.78
C ARG A 431 20.81 5.91 -24.39
N VAL A 432 19.76 5.26 -23.88
CA VAL A 432 19.27 5.45 -22.51
C VAL A 432 19.66 4.20 -21.71
N SER A 433 20.49 4.39 -20.69
CA SER A 433 20.84 3.32 -19.75
C SER A 433 19.76 3.22 -18.68
N ALA A 434 19.28 2.00 -18.41
CA ALA A 434 18.42 1.75 -17.27
C ALA A 434 19.27 1.63 -15.99
N ARG A 435 18.61 1.67 -14.83
CA ARG A 435 19.25 1.42 -13.54
C ARG A 435 19.95 0.05 -13.53
N PRO A 436 21.24 -0.02 -13.13
CA PRO A 436 21.93 -1.30 -12.93
C PRO A 436 21.16 -2.21 -11.97
N LYS A 437 21.08 -3.51 -12.28
CA LYS A 437 20.55 -4.53 -11.37
C LYS A 437 21.66 -5.49 -10.96
N THR A 438 21.62 -5.97 -9.72
CA THR A 438 22.54 -7.00 -9.23
C THR A 438 21.77 -8.30 -9.05
N TYR A 439 22.24 -9.37 -9.65
CA TYR A 439 21.70 -10.72 -9.50
C TYR A 439 22.70 -11.59 -8.73
N TYR A 440 22.26 -12.21 -7.63
CA TYR A 440 23.14 -13.03 -6.80
C TYR A 440 23.01 -14.51 -7.17
N VAL A 441 24.12 -15.11 -7.60
CA VAL A 441 24.25 -16.56 -7.71
C VAL A 441 24.61 -17.11 -6.33
N LYS A 442 23.75 -17.98 -5.80
CA LYS A 442 23.90 -18.58 -4.47
C LYS A 442 24.74 -19.85 -4.58
N CYS A 443 26.06 -19.71 -4.42
CA CYS A 443 26.98 -20.84 -4.41
C CYS A 443 26.97 -21.49 -3.02
N VAL A 444 26.40 -22.69 -2.92
CA VAL A 444 26.25 -23.45 -1.67
C VAL A 444 26.77 -24.87 -1.88
N ASP A 445 27.73 -25.24 -1.05
CA ASP A 445 28.32 -26.57 -0.93
C ASP A 445 27.67 -27.34 0.25
N GLU A 446 27.99 -28.63 0.40
CA GLU A 446 27.36 -29.52 1.39
C GLU A 446 27.42 -28.95 2.82
N GLY A 447 26.25 -28.89 3.49
CA GLY A 447 26.12 -28.31 4.83
C GLY A 447 26.36 -26.80 4.90
N GLY A 448 26.50 -26.13 3.76
CA GLY A 448 26.73 -24.70 3.64
C GLY A 448 25.50 -23.85 3.90
N VAL A 449 25.73 -22.62 4.37
CA VAL A 449 24.70 -21.59 4.49
C VAL A 449 25.30 -20.21 4.22
N ILE A 450 24.59 -19.43 3.42
CA ILE A 450 24.98 -18.09 2.98
C ILE A 450 23.85 -17.10 3.19
N ALA A 451 24.20 -15.82 3.14
CA ALA A 451 23.22 -14.75 3.09
C ALA A 451 23.65 -13.68 2.09
N CYS A 452 22.67 -13.03 1.46
CA CYS A 452 22.87 -11.85 0.62
C CYS A 452 21.74 -10.85 0.81
N LEU A 453 22.03 -9.57 0.57
CA LEU A 453 21.04 -8.51 0.53
C LEU A 453 20.71 -8.21 -0.93
N GLU A 454 19.46 -8.45 -1.33
CA GLU A 454 18.93 -8.20 -2.66
C GLU A 454 18.17 -6.86 -2.68
N GLU A 455 18.54 -5.99 -3.64
CA GLU A 455 17.96 -4.66 -3.88
C GLU A 455 17.83 -3.72 -2.66
N ASP A 456 18.63 -3.91 -1.60
CA ASP A 456 18.50 -3.23 -0.30
C ASP A 456 17.12 -3.41 0.38
N LYS A 457 16.36 -4.41 -0.06
CA LYS A 457 14.97 -4.67 0.33
C LYS A 457 14.81 -6.03 0.99
N GLU A 458 15.53 -7.04 0.53
CA GLU A 458 15.33 -8.42 0.98
C GLU A 458 16.65 -9.06 1.41
N LEU A 459 16.67 -9.56 2.64
CA LEU A 459 17.77 -10.36 3.16
C LEU A 459 17.44 -11.84 2.89
N VAL A 460 18.22 -12.47 2.03
CA VAL A 460 17.99 -13.85 1.60
C VAL A 460 19.01 -14.77 2.28
N LEU A 461 18.54 -15.77 3.02
CA LEU A 461 19.37 -16.82 3.59
C LEU A 461 19.17 -18.10 2.78
N THR A 462 20.26 -18.71 2.33
CA THR A 462 20.20 -19.92 1.48
C THR A 462 21.08 -21.00 2.05
N SER A 463 20.50 -22.19 2.18
CA SER A 463 21.15 -23.47 2.48
C SER A 463 20.93 -24.44 1.31
N GLU A 464 21.41 -25.67 1.42
CA GLU A 464 21.07 -26.70 0.44
C GLU A 464 19.57 -27.00 0.40
N ALA A 465 18.92 -27.08 1.56
CA ALA A 465 17.51 -27.46 1.67
C ALA A 465 16.54 -26.30 1.48
N LEU A 466 16.86 -25.12 2.03
CA LEU A 466 15.92 -24.00 2.14
C LEU A 466 16.49 -22.68 1.63
N THR A 467 15.61 -21.87 1.02
CA THR A 467 15.81 -20.44 0.81
C THR A 467 14.78 -19.65 1.62
N ILE A 468 15.25 -18.72 2.42
CA ILE A 468 14.43 -17.87 3.30
C ILE A 468 14.55 -16.43 2.81
N ASN A 469 13.44 -15.84 2.37
CA ASN A 469 13.41 -14.42 1.99
C ASN A 469 12.88 -13.61 3.18
N LEU A 470 13.67 -12.65 3.64
CA LEU A 470 13.33 -11.75 4.74
C LEU A 470 13.15 -10.34 4.19
N SER A 471 11.90 -9.92 4.04
CA SER A 471 11.61 -8.56 3.60
C SER A 471 11.93 -7.56 4.70
N LEU A 472 12.83 -6.62 4.42
CA LEU A 472 13.18 -5.54 5.35
C LEU A 472 12.05 -4.50 5.47
N LYS A 473 11.08 -4.49 4.55
CA LYS A 473 9.83 -3.73 4.70
C LYS A 473 8.75 -4.69 5.17
N GLY A 474 8.09 -4.40 6.29
CA GLY A 474 7.06 -5.29 6.83
C GLY A 474 7.59 -6.44 7.68
N GLY A 475 8.84 -6.87 7.47
CA GLY A 475 9.43 -7.99 8.21
C GLY A 475 8.90 -9.35 7.76
N HIS A 476 8.26 -9.43 6.59
CA HIS A 476 7.66 -10.65 6.06
C HIS A 476 8.74 -11.72 5.81
N VAL A 477 8.39 -12.99 6.07
CA VAL A 477 9.30 -14.13 5.89
C VAL A 477 8.62 -15.17 5.01
N SER A 478 9.24 -15.51 3.88
CA SER A 478 8.83 -16.66 3.07
C SER A 478 9.91 -17.75 3.06
N VAL A 479 9.47 -18.99 2.89
CA VAL A 479 10.32 -20.18 2.97
C VAL A 479 10.07 -21.04 1.75
N ARG A 480 11.13 -21.29 0.97
CA ARG A 480 11.12 -22.18 -0.19
C ARG A 480 11.95 -23.42 0.07
N ASP A 481 11.45 -24.57 -0.35
CA ASP A 481 12.21 -25.81 -0.45
C ASP A 481 13.00 -25.82 -1.76
N ASN A 482 14.33 -25.85 -1.67
CA ASN A 482 15.22 -25.78 -2.83
C ASN A 482 15.25 -27.07 -3.64
N ILE A 483 14.85 -28.20 -3.05
CA ILE A 483 14.88 -29.51 -3.70
C ILE A 483 13.68 -29.67 -4.65
N SER A 484 12.48 -29.34 -4.16
CA SER A 484 11.23 -29.41 -4.93
C SER A 484 10.91 -28.14 -5.69
N GLY A 485 11.49 -27.00 -5.30
CA GLY A 485 11.16 -25.67 -5.84
C GLY A 485 9.83 -25.11 -5.32
N ILE A 486 9.23 -25.72 -4.29
CA ILE A 486 7.92 -25.35 -3.75
C ILE A 486 8.07 -24.36 -2.59
N ASP A 487 7.22 -23.34 -2.57
CA ASP A 487 7.10 -22.42 -1.45
C ASP A 487 6.35 -23.11 -0.29
N LEU A 488 7.02 -23.34 0.82
CA LEU A 488 6.48 -24.05 1.99
C LEU A 488 5.66 -23.14 2.90
N CYS A 489 6.02 -21.86 2.96
CA CYS A 489 5.37 -20.84 3.78
C CYS A 489 5.45 -19.50 3.04
N ASP A 490 4.28 -18.89 2.83
CA ASP A 490 4.14 -17.56 2.22
C ASP A 490 3.72 -16.55 3.29
N GLY A 491 4.60 -16.38 4.27
CA GLY A 491 4.50 -15.33 5.27
C GLY A 491 4.51 -15.81 6.70
N ILE A 492 5.50 -15.35 7.45
CA ILE A 492 5.45 -15.18 8.90
C ILE A 492 5.36 -13.69 9.20
N GLU A 493 4.18 -13.25 9.60
CA GLU A 493 3.88 -11.87 9.96
C GLU A 493 3.74 -11.71 11.47
N ASP A 494 4.06 -10.53 11.98
CA ASP A 494 3.93 -10.21 13.39
C ASP A 494 3.30 -8.84 13.62
N SER A 495 2.65 -8.73 14.77
CA SER A 495 2.08 -7.48 15.25
C SER A 495 2.11 -7.43 16.77
N LEU A 496 2.35 -6.23 17.29
CA LEU A 496 2.32 -5.93 18.71
C LEU A 496 1.02 -5.19 19.02
N GLY A 497 0.31 -5.63 20.06
CA GLY A 497 -0.97 -5.04 20.45
C GLY A 497 -1.31 -5.34 21.91
N PRO A 498 -2.55 -5.04 22.35
CA PRO A 498 -3.61 -4.32 21.63
C PRO A 498 -3.32 -2.80 21.51
N PRO A 499 -3.53 -2.17 20.34
CA PRO A 499 -4.27 -2.69 19.17
C PRO A 499 -3.39 -3.49 18.18
N PHE A 500 -4.01 -4.44 17.47
CA PHE A 500 -3.36 -5.25 16.43
C PHE A 500 -3.69 -4.77 15.00
N TRP A 501 -4.64 -3.86 14.84
CA TRP A 501 -5.07 -3.33 13.54
C TRP A 501 -5.07 -1.79 13.49
N PRO A 502 -4.54 -1.16 12.42
CA PRO A 502 -3.82 -1.81 11.33
C PRO A 502 -2.46 -2.35 11.82
N PRO A 503 -1.89 -3.33 11.10
CA PRO A 503 -0.62 -3.93 11.51
C PRO A 503 0.49 -2.88 11.44
N GLU A 504 0.95 -2.44 12.61
CA GLU A 504 1.94 -1.35 12.73
C GLU A 504 3.21 -1.62 11.91
N PHE A 505 3.71 -2.86 11.99
CA PHE A 505 5.00 -3.23 11.42
C PHE A 505 4.94 -3.54 9.93
N ALA A 506 3.75 -3.77 9.35
CA ALA A 506 3.60 -4.13 7.92
C ALA A 506 4.18 -3.07 6.96
N ALA A 507 4.20 -1.79 7.37
CA ALA A 507 4.80 -0.70 6.59
C ALA A 507 6.14 -0.22 7.16
N SER A 508 6.66 -0.86 8.20
CA SER A 508 7.88 -0.42 8.88
C SER A 508 9.13 -1.01 8.24
N LYS A 509 10.22 -0.24 8.20
CA LYS A 509 11.53 -0.73 7.74
C LYS A 509 12.32 -1.30 8.91
N TYR A 510 12.65 -2.57 8.83
CA TYR A 510 13.48 -3.28 9.77
C TYR A 510 14.97 -2.98 9.52
N LYS A 511 15.71 -2.81 10.60
CA LYS A 511 17.18 -2.92 10.56
C LYS A 511 17.56 -4.38 10.73
N TYR A 512 18.74 -4.78 10.27
CA TYR A 512 19.19 -6.15 10.44
C TYR A 512 20.66 -6.27 10.87
N GLU A 513 20.98 -7.41 11.47
CA GLU A 513 22.33 -7.89 11.74
C GLU A 513 22.44 -9.37 11.35
N LEU A 514 23.63 -9.79 10.94
CA LEU A 514 23.95 -11.16 10.59
C LEU A 514 25.14 -11.66 11.40
N ASP A 515 24.97 -12.80 12.06
CA ASP A 515 26.07 -13.50 12.71
C ASP A 515 26.20 -14.93 12.19
N ARG A 516 27.44 -15.40 12.10
CA ARG A 516 27.74 -16.83 11.96
C ARG A 516 27.70 -17.48 13.33
N VAL A 517 26.96 -18.58 13.41
CA VAL A 517 26.97 -19.53 14.52
C VAL A 517 27.46 -20.87 13.98
N GLU A 518 27.87 -21.78 14.86
CA GLU A 518 28.40 -23.08 14.45
C GLU A 518 27.40 -23.81 13.52
N GLY A 519 27.78 -24.01 12.25
CA GLY A 519 26.96 -24.65 11.21
C GLY A 519 25.72 -23.88 10.73
N ALA A 520 25.53 -22.62 11.15
CA ALA A 520 24.31 -21.86 10.87
C ALA A 520 24.55 -20.35 10.65
N LEU A 521 23.58 -19.69 10.01
CA LEU A 521 23.48 -18.23 9.98
C LEU A 521 22.31 -17.77 10.83
N ARG A 522 22.53 -16.66 11.54
CA ARG A 522 21.52 -16.02 12.36
C ARG A 522 21.31 -14.58 11.91
N ALA A 523 20.11 -14.29 11.44
CA ALA A 523 19.65 -12.94 11.14
C ALA A 523 18.85 -12.38 12.33
N ARG A 524 19.13 -11.15 12.75
CA ARG A 524 18.29 -10.41 13.71
C ARG A 524 17.69 -9.21 13.00
N LEU A 525 16.37 -9.12 12.99
CA LEU A 525 15.62 -7.98 12.47
C LEU A 525 15.10 -7.14 13.63
N TYR A 526 15.24 -5.81 13.54
CA TYR A 526 14.87 -4.86 14.58
C TYR A 526 13.86 -3.84 14.06
N VAL A 527 12.79 -3.60 14.81
CA VAL A 527 11.84 -2.51 14.55
C VAL A 527 11.41 -1.85 15.86
N ASP A 528 11.38 -0.52 15.87
CA ASP A 528 10.90 0.27 17.01
C ASP A 528 9.39 0.57 16.83
N SER A 529 8.60 0.42 17.89
CA SER A 529 7.18 0.73 17.89
C SER A 529 6.95 2.25 17.99
N ARG A 530 6.13 2.75 17.07
CA ARG A 530 5.50 4.08 17.06
C ARG A 530 4.28 4.11 17.98
N THR A 531 3.55 3.01 18.09
CA THR A 531 2.37 2.88 18.96
C THR A 531 2.78 2.83 20.44
N TYR A 532 3.89 2.18 20.77
CA TYR A 532 4.44 2.07 22.13
C TYR A 532 5.85 2.67 22.19
N PRO A 533 5.98 3.99 22.45
CA PRO A 533 7.27 4.66 22.48
C PRO A 533 8.29 3.99 23.41
N GLY A 534 9.47 3.69 22.87
CA GLY A 534 10.57 3.03 23.58
C GLY A 534 10.51 1.50 23.58
N VAL A 535 9.48 0.89 23.00
CA VAL A 535 9.41 -0.56 22.80
C VAL A 535 10.02 -0.94 21.44
N ARG A 536 10.84 -1.99 21.44
CA ARG A 536 11.45 -2.59 20.24
C ARG A 536 11.07 -4.05 20.12
N LEU A 537 10.67 -4.47 18.93
CA LEU A 537 10.55 -5.88 18.57
C LEU A 537 11.83 -6.34 17.88
N VAL A 538 12.34 -7.50 18.31
CA VAL A 538 13.48 -8.20 17.71
C VAL A 538 13.00 -9.55 17.21
N LYS A 539 13.12 -9.81 15.90
CA LYS A 539 12.87 -11.11 15.27
C LYS A 539 14.21 -11.75 14.91
N GLN A 540 14.55 -12.84 15.57
CA GLN A 540 15.77 -13.60 15.29
C GLN A 540 15.43 -14.87 14.50
N ILE A 541 16.10 -15.07 13.37
CA ILE A 541 15.91 -16.19 12.46
C ILE A 541 17.24 -16.92 12.34
N THR A 542 17.24 -18.23 12.57
CA THR A 542 18.44 -19.07 12.47
C THR A 542 18.20 -20.21 11.48
N LEU A 543 19.08 -20.30 10.48
CA LEU A 543 19.09 -21.34 9.46
C LEU A 543 20.41 -22.11 9.53
N ALA A 544 20.33 -23.41 9.76
CA ALA A 544 21.49 -24.30 9.68
C ALA A 544 21.64 -24.87 8.27
N GLY A 545 22.88 -25.03 7.80
CA GLY A 545 23.12 -25.44 6.42
C GLY A 545 22.66 -26.87 6.09
N GLY A 546 22.74 -27.78 7.06
CA GLY A 546 22.33 -29.18 6.91
C GLY A 546 20.98 -29.53 7.55
N SER A 547 20.11 -28.55 7.84
CA SER A 547 18.83 -28.80 8.52
C SER A 547 17.66 -28.14 7.80
N PRO A 548 16.52 -28.83 7.62
CA PRO A 548 15.29 -28.23 7.12
C PRO A 548 14.52 -27.44 8.21
N ILE A 549 15.13 -27.21 9.38
CA ILE A 549 14.49 -26.53 10.51
C ILE A 549 14.86 -25.05 10.51
N LEU A 550 13.85 -24.19 10.41
CA LEU A 550 13.96 -22.75 10.62
C LEU A 550 13.60 -22.41 12.06
N LYS A 551 14.52 -21.82 12.83
CA LYS A 551 14.24 -21.35 14.19
C LYS A 551 13.94 -19.85 14.19
N VAL A 552 12.75 -19.47 14.66
CA VAL A 552 12.34 -18.08 14.87
C VAL A 552 12.18 -17.79 16.35
N VAL A 553 12.81 -16.72 16.84
CA VAL A 553 12.72 -16.27 18.24
C VAL A 553 12.35 -14.79 18.24
N TYR A 554 11.36 -14.42 19.05
CA TYR A 554 10.95 -13.04 19.23
C TYR A 554 11.39 -12.53 20.60
N SER A 555 11.83 -11.27 20.66
CA SER A 555 12.11 -10.57 21.91
C SER A 555 11.49 -9.18 21.86
N ILE A 556 10.83 -8.78 22.95
CA ILE A 556 10.25 -7.45 23.13
C ILE A 556 11.08 -6.73 24.18
N ILE A 557 11.69 -5.60 23.80
CA ILE A 557 12.57 -4.83 24.66
C ILE A 557 11.87 -3.49 24.96
N ASN A 558 11.62 -3.19 26.23
CA ASN A 558 11.10 -1.90 26.66
C ASN A 558 12.23 -1.04 27.22
N ASN A 559 12.69 -0.06 26.44
CA ASN A 559 13.73 0.89 26.85
C ASN A 559 13.15 2.17 27.47
N SER A 560 11.86 2.17 27.84
CA SER A 560 11.18 3.31 28.46
C SER A 560 10.89 3.04 29.95
N SER A 561 10.52 4.10 30.67
CA SER A 561 9.98 3.97 32.03
C SER A 561 8.48 3.62 32.06
N ALA A 562 7.79 3.63 30.92
CA ALA A 562 6.37 3.31 30.84
C ALA A 562 6.15 1.79 30.94
N LYS A 563 5.10 1.38 31.65
CA LYS A 563 4.66 -0.01 31.67
C LYS A 563 3.61 -0.22 30.60
N TYR A 564 3.78 -1.24 29.78
CA TYR A 564 2.86 -1.61 28.71
C TYR A 564 2.36 -3.05 28.93
N ASP A 565 1.06 -3.27 28.77
CA ASP A 565 0.46 -4.60 28.69
C ASP A 565 0.41 -5.01 27.21
N LEU A 566 1.41 -5.79 26.79
CA LEU A 566 1.66 -6.11 25.39
C LEU A 566 1.45 -7.59 25.11
N LYS A 567 0.94 -7.86 23.91
CA LYS A 567 0.78 -9.18 23.33
C LYS A 567 1.39 -9.19 21.94
N LEU A 568 2.18 -10.23 21.65
CA LEU A 568 2.68 -10.51 20.31
C LEU A 568 1.69 -11.44 19.61
N GLN A 569 1.24 -11.06 18.42
CA GLN A 569 0.53 -11.94 17.52
C GLN A 569 1.47 -12.31 16.37
N VAL A 570 1.69 -13.60 16.16
CA VAL A 570 2.41 -14.14 14.99
C VAL A 570 1.40 -14.89 14.13
N ARG A 571 1.38 -14.61 12.83
CA ARG A 571 0.56 -15.30 11.84
C ARG A 571 1.49 -15.99 10.87
N SER A 572 1.15 -17.21 10.47
CA SER A 572 1.89 -17.94 9.47
C SER A 572 0.92 -18.54 8.47
N TYR A 573 1.24 -18.36 7.19
CA TYR A 573 0.44 -18.81 6.08
C TYR A 573 1.19 -19.91 5.33
N ALA A 574 0.55 -21.07 5.21
CA ALA A 574 1.07 -22.15 4.38
C ALA A 574 0.65 -21.90 2.93
N SER A 575 1.60 -21.91 2.00
CA SER A 575 1.33 -21.71 0.57
C SER A 575 1.15 -23.06 -0.08
N VAL A 576 -0.06 -23.62 -0.02
CA VAL A 576 -0.26 -25.02 -0.40
C VAL A 576 -1.58 -25.27 -1.12
N PRO A 577 -1.55 -25.83 -2.34
CA PRO A 577 -2.75 -26.31 -2.99
C PRO A 577 -3.22 -27.64 -2.37
N SER A 578 -4.46 -27.66 -1.89
CA SER A 578 -5.13 -28.84 -1.29
C SER A 578 -4.38 -29.49 -0.10
N PRO A 579 -4.06 -28.73 0.97
CA PRO A 579 -3.33 -29.27 2.10
C PRO A 579 -4.21 -30.22 2.92
N VAL A 580 -3.58 -31.20 3.54
CA VAL A 580 -4.16 -31.89 4.70
C VAL A 580 -3.61 -31.23 5.96
N VAL A 581 -4.48 -30.63 6.77
CA VAL A 581 -4.08 -30.06 8.06
C VAL A 581 -4.19 -31.11 9.14
N THR A 582 -3.16 -31.17 9.97
CA THR A 582 -3.10 -32.03 11.14
C THR A 582 -2.84 -31.19 12.39
N MET A 583 -3.71 -31.34 13.38
CA MET A 583 -3.63 -30.63 14.67
C MET A 583 -3.90 -31.58 15.85
N PRO A 584 -3.08 -31.53 16.92
CA PRO A 584 -3.26 -32.35 18.10
C PRO A 584 -4.22 -31.69 19.10
N LEU A 585 -5.54 -31.90 18.94
CA LEU A 585 -6.53 -31.43 19.92
C LEU A 585 -6.50 -32.29 21.19
N ARG A 586 -7.07 -31.78 22.29
CA ARG A 586 -7.20 -32.58 23.53
C ARG A 586 -8.05 -33.83 23.35
N GLU A 587 -9.08 -33.73 22.52
CA GLU A 587 -10.03 -34.79 22.22
C GLU A 587 -9.43 -35.84 21.28
N GLY A 588 -8.36 -35.51 20.56
CA GLY A 588 -7.68 -36.40 19.63
C GLY A 588 -6.92 -35.67 18.53
N LEU A 589 -6.22 -36.43 17.69
CA LEU A 589 -5.56 -35.90 16.52
C LEU A 589 -6.60 -35.66 15.41
N VAL A 590 -6.76 -34.41 14.99
CA VAL A 590 -7.60 -34.06 13.84
C VAL A 590 -6.72 -34.01 12.61
N ARG A 591 -7.12 -34.73 11.57
CA ARG A 591 -6.50 -34.71 10.25
C ARG A 591 -7.59 -34.50 9.20
N ALA A 592 -7.60 -33.35 8.54
CA ALA A 592 -8.66 -32.97 7.61
C ALA A 592 -8.06 -32.43 6.31
N ALA A 593 -8.62 -32.88 5.17
CA ALA A 593 -8.35 -32.24 3.91
C ALA A 593 -9.00 -30.86 3.89
N MET A 594 -8.28 -29.87 3.36
CA MET A 594 -8.77 -28.50 3.26
C MET A 594 -8.77 -28.05 1.81
N GLU A 595 -9.83 -27.37 1.43
CA GLU A 595 -9.80 -26.49 0.27
C GLU A 595 -9.26 -25.13 0.69
N GLU A 596 -8.46 -24.52 -0.18
CA GLU A 596 -7.87 -23.21 0.07
C GLU A 596 -9.00 -22.18 0.23
N GLY A 597 -9.04 -21.49 1.37
CA GLY A 597 -10.11 -20.55 1.72
C GLY A 597 -11.30 -21.13 2.49
N ASP A 598 -11.34 -22.45 2.72
CA ASP A 598 -12.42 -23.13 3.46
C ASP A 598 -12.12 -23.42 4.94
N PHE A 599 -10.86 -23.31 5.38
CA PHE A 599 -10.52 -23.51 6.79
C PHE A 599 -9.23 -22.77 7.22
N PRO A 600 -9.16 -22.27 8.47
CA PRO A 600 -10.31 -21.94 9.30
C PRO A 600 -11.06 -20.78 8.65
N GLN A 601 -12.34 -20.94 8.36
CA GLN A 601 -13.14 -19.84 7.81
C GLN A 601 -13.67 -18.92 8.93
N TRP A 602 -13.91 -19.48 10.11
CA TRP A 602 -14.71 -18.83 11.15
C TRP A 602 -14.12 -18.95 12.56
N GLU A 603 -14.60 -18.08 13.44
CA GLU A 603 -14.30 -18.09 14.86
C GLU A 603 -14.85 -19.39 15.48
N GLY A 604 -13.95 -20.24 16.00
CA GLY A 604 -14.29 -21.55 16.57
C GLY A 604 -14.00 -22.76 15.66
N ASP A 605 -13.65 -22.56 14.38
CA ASP A 605 -13.28 -23.66 13.47
C ASP A 605 -11.95 -24.32 13.87
N ALA A 606 -11.07 -23.54 14.49
CA ALA A 606 -9.80 -24.00 15.03
C ALA A 606 -9.67 -23.55 16.49
N PRO A 607 -8.83 -24.23 17.30
CA PRO A 607 -8.51 -23.80 18.64
C PRO A 607 -8.09 -22.34 18.72
N ASP A 608 -8.81 -21.56 19.52
CA ASP A 608 -8.51 -20.15 19.78
C ASP A 608 -7.64 -19.97 21.03
N LYS A 609 -7.49 -21.03 21.83
CA LYS A 609 -6.71 -21.01 23.07
C LYS A 609 -5.69 -22.15 23.12
N PRO A 610 -4.47 -21.89 23.64
CA PRO A 610 -3.43 -22.92 23.75
C PRO A 610 -3.83 -24.14 24.58
N ASP A 611 -4.76 -23.99 25.52
CA ASP A 611 -5.22 -25.07 26.38
C ASP A 611 -6.17 -26.04 25.67
N GLN A 612 -6.71 -25.73 24.50
CA GLN A 612 -7.49 -26.66 23.67
C GLN A 612 -6.60 -27.64 22.87
N LEU A 613 -5.29 -27.37 22.79
CA LEU A 613 -4.32 -28.23 22.12
C LEU A 613 -3.63 -29.18 23.12
N LYS A 614 -3.47 -30.44 22.72
CA LYS A 614 -2.72 -31.46 23.45
C LYS A 614 -1.21 -31.22 23.35
N GLU A 615 -0.73 -30.86 22.17
CA GLU A 615 0.67 -30.60 21.86
C GLU A 615 0.80 -29.29 21.08
N SER A 616 1.97 -28.64 21.14
CA SER A 616 2.19 -27.30 20.57
C SER A 616 2.76 -27.36 19.15
N TRP A 617 1.99 -27.94 18.23
CA TRP A 617 2.36 -27.99 16.81
C TRP A 617 1.13 -28.06 15.90
N SER A 618 1.32 -27.66 14.64
CA SER A 618 0.37 -27.85 13.55
C SER A 618 1.13 -28.15 12.26
N CYS A 619 0.59 -29.04 11.43
CA CYS A 619 1.26 -29.49 10.21
C CYS A 619 0.32 -29.41 8.99
N PHE A 620 0.89 -29.06 7.85
CA PHE A 620 0.30 -29.11 6.52
C PHE A 620 1.04 -30.17 5.71
N GLU A 621 0.31 -31.15 5.20
CA GLU A 621 0.86 -32.20 4.34
C GLU A 621 0.52 -31.93 2.87
N GLN A 622 1.47 -32.24 1.99
CA GLN A 622 1.31 -32.23 0.54
C GLN A 622 1.48 -33.65 -0.03
N PRO A 623 0.40 -34.45 -0.11
CA PRO A 623 0.50 -35.83 -0.57
C PRO A 623 1.07 -35.97 -1.98
N ARG A 624 0.79 -35.01 -2.88
CA ARG A 624 1.30 -35.01 -4.27
C ARG A 624 2.81 -34.83 -4.36
N HIS A 625 3.37 -33.98 -3.50
CA HIS A 625 4.79 -33.63 -3.51
C HIS A 625 5.59 -34.39 -2.45
N ARG A 626 4.92 -35.20 -1.61
CA ARG A 626 5.52 -35.92 -0.47
C ARG A 626 6.25 -34.98 0.50
N LEU A 627 5.70 -33.78 0.70
CA LEU A 627 6.24 -32.77 1.61
C LEU A 627 5.33 -32.61 2.83
N ALA A 628 5.92 -32.22 3.94
CA ALA A 628 5.22 -31.76 5.13
C ALA A 628 5.91 -30.51 5.65
N SER A 629 5.13 -29.47 5.95
CA SER A 629 5.61 -28.24 6.58
C SER A 629 4.68 -27.87 7.73
N GLY A 630 5.20 -27.21 8.75
CA GLY A 630 4.41 -26.92 9.93
C GLY A 630 5.12 -26.02 10.91
N LEU A 631 4.42 -25.71 11.99
CA LEU A 631 4.91 -24.87 13.06
C LEU A 631 4.97 -25.70 14.33
N MET A 632 6.03 -25.49 15.10
CA MET A 632 6.17 -25.98 16.46
C MET A 632 6.47 -24.77 17.34
N TRP A 633 5.82 -24.68 18.49
CA TRP A 633 6.04 -23.59 19.42
C TRP A 633 6.16 -24.10 20.85
N ASN A 634 6.90 -23.40 21.69
CA ASN A 634 6.92 -23.70 23.11
C ASN A 634 5.67 -23.09 23.78
N ARG A 635 5.15 -23.73 24.84
CA ARG A 635 4.33 -22.99 25.82
C ARG A 635 5.27 -21.94 26.41
N VAL A 636 4.95 -20.67 26.25
CA VAL A 636 5.87 -19.54 26.50
C VAL A 636 6.55 -19.67 27.86
N ASP A 637 7.87 -19.84 27.85
CA ASP A 637 8.71 -19.59 29.02
C ASP A 637 8.93 -18.08 29.08
N VAL A 638 8.21 -17.38 29.97
CA VAL A 638 8.50 -15.97 30.25
C VAL A 638 9.79 -15.93 31.05
N VAL A 639 10.91 -15.60 30.41
CA VAL A 639 12.15 -15.26 31.10
C VAL A 639 12.10 -13.76 31.38
N GLU A 640 11.63 -13.37 32.56
CA GLU A 640 11.81 -12.02 33.07
C GLU A 640 13.30 -11.83 33.38
N ASN A 641 13.97 -10.93 32.65
CA ASN A 641 15.33 -10.46 32.96
C ASN A 641 15.27 -9.06 33.56
#